data_AF-A0A151M391-F1
#
_entry.id   AF-A0A151M391-F1
#
_cell.length_a   1.000
_cell.length_b   1.000
_cell.length_c   1.000
_cell.angle_alpha   90.00
_cell.angle_beta   90.00
_cell.angle_gamma   90.00
#
_symmetry.space_group_name_H-M   'P 1'
#
loop_
_entity.id
_entity.type
_entity.pdbx_description
1 polymer ?
#
loop_
_entity_poly.entity_id
_entity_poly.type
_entity_poly.pdbx_seq_one_letter_code
_entity_poly.pdbx_strand_id
1 'polypeptide(L)'
;MACTLEKFIHSLDPRSLPRVLQIQSGIYFQGSIYEMFGNECCLPTGEVIKVIGFKINKLIASICENNEEGRCSSKTELSLNFPGLYKIVVDKIPYLSIEEITRKVSIGSTRLGHPCFCCQEDIKLASLTIKQGEQIMFNSVEEVNGTMTVNCGVVRNNQSHSFTLPISQQGKFYECEDDQIYTLKEIAEWKIPKTRNRTVKLFSILHSWDSSNPFPENFDGSLILAPVYEVQAVMKFRKDIVHILSDLDIEVKDVTDFYDINCFLQPLSLEDVFEKTGKEFPMVAEIIEGPVQSNLLYNLFYPGKEIIIHKKYQASRVLASEIRSDSPKRHFLIPASYKGKFKRRPRELPTAYDLEIARSGKEQLHVVATKAFDSPHEELFSVSVGDQFIVQQCQTSEVVYEGRKKVVDVLACEQILNNAYEEVLLPMYMEGGFVEVIHDKRQYQLLEICKEFRLPFNVKVSVRDLSIGEDILAAVPGLQLEEEITDSYLLISTVSNPTDSWEIPVYRLNMSIHLLSKPVKETASSPTRTIVEEISEEQYYMVRRYENQSLHPPPRPPKKPAALGPKCLLAEPSQSASDTSLKNLCADNTKKLSSNQAAAVSELQVTCQNDLEHRENAENMTEAATLEKTSVIKDDTLLKYETEEEEHKYDYVDENLIENIRKKFQEGTLHDKTYPPKKKRGEKPE
;
A
#
# COMPACT_ATOMS: atom_id res chain seq x y z
N MET A 1 19.97 7.10 36.63
CA MET A 1 21.34 6.53 36.58
C MET A 1 21.83 6.63 35.15
N ALA A 2 23.14 6.67 34.90
CA ALA A 2 23.65 6.66 33.53
C ALA A 2 23.56 5.23 32.95
N CYS A 3 23.24 5.12 31.66
CA CYS A 3 23.25 3.86 30.91
C CYS A 3 23.72 4.12 29.46
N THR A 4 24.05 3.08 28.71
CA THR A 4 24.40 3.25 27.29
C THR A 4 23.18 3.71 26.49
N LEU A 5 23.40 4.50 25.43
CA LEU A 5 22.31 4.95 24.55
C LEU A 5 21.51 3.76 24.02
N GLU A 6 22.19 2.69 23.59
CA GLU A 6 21.57 1.45 23.12
C GLU A 6 20.57 0.91 24.14
N LYS A 7 20.99 0.74 25.40
CA LYS A 7 20.14 0.20 26.47
C LYS A 7 18.97 1.12 26.78
N PHE A 8 19.20 2.44 26.76
CA PHE A 8 18.14 3.41 26.97
C PHE A 8 17.06 3.30 25.90
N ILE A 9 17.44 3.37 24.62
CA ILE A 9 16.52 3.34 23.48
C ILE A 9 15.75 2.01 23.41
N HIS A 10 16.42 0.87 23.63
CA HIS A 10 15.74 -0.43 23.66
C HIS A 10 14.68 -0.54 24.77
N SER A 11 14.83 0.20 25.87
CA SER A 11 13.89 0.20 26.99
C SER A 11 12.79 1.26 26.90
N LEU A 12 12.91 2.21 25.96
CA LEU A 12 12.07 3.39 25.90
C LEU A 12 10.70 3.09 25.27
N ASP A 13 9.63 3.50 25.95
CA ASP A 13 8.28 3.51 25.35
C ASP A 13 8.14 4.75 24.46
N PRO A 14 7.87 4.62 23.15
CA PRO A 14 7.68 5.75 22.25
C PRO A 14 6.56 6.71 22.68
N ARG A 15 5.53 6.21 23.38
CA ARG A 15 4.45 7.06 23.93
C ARG A 15 4.92 8.00 25.02
N SER A 16 6.12 7.78 25.54
CA SER A 16 6.73 8.61 26.57
C SER A 16 7.70 9.65 26.00
N LEU A 17 7.84 9.73 24.67
CA LEU A 17 8.55 10.81 24.01
C LEU A 17 7.74 12.12 24.10
N PRO A 18 8.42 13.29 24.08
CA PRO A 18 9.87 13.46 24.00
C PRO A 18 10.59 13.19 25.34
N ARG A 19 11.87 12.79 25.28
CA ARG A 19 12.74 12.59 26.46
C ARG A 19 13.99 13.44 26.38
N VAL A 20 14.43 14.01 27.49
CA VAL A 20 15.64 14.85 27.56
C VAL A 20 16.78 14.04 28.18
N LEU A 21 17.85 13.84 27.42
CA LEU A 21 19.01 13.07 27.82
C LEU A 21 20.24 13.97 27.95
N GLN A 22 21.00 13.76 29.01
CA GLN A 22 22.31 14.38 29.18
C GLN A 22 23.42 13.37 28.87
N ILE A 23 24.34 13.74 27.98
CA ILE A 23 25.53 12.97 27.65
C ILE A 23 26.47 12.97 28.86
N GLN A 24 26.84 11.80 29.36
CA GLN A 24 27.73 11.64 30.51
C GLN A 24 29.16 11.34 30.08
N SER A 25 29.32 10.43 29.12
CA SER A 25 30.60 9.99 28.60
C SER A 25 30.41 9.39 27.21
N GLY A 26 31.49 9.22 26.45
CA GLY A 26 31.43 8.52 25.18
C GLY A 26 32.79 8.46 24.49
N ILE A 27 33.02 7.39 23.73
CA ILE A 27 34.21 7.20 22.90
C ILE A 27 33.72 6.95 21.48
N TYR A 28 33.86 7.95 20.62
CA TYR A 28 33.48 7.86 19.22
C TYR A 28 34.58 8.45 18.35
N PHE A 29 34.79 7.86 17.18
CA PHE A 29 35.83 8.33 16.28
C PHE A 29 35.43 9.69 15.70
N GLN A 30 36.38 10.61 15.61
CA GLN A 30 36.12 11.94 15.06
C GLN A 30 35.67 11.90 13.58
N GLY A 31 35.83 10.78 12.85
CA GLY A 31 35.18 10.58 11.55
C GLY A 31 33.74 10.06 11.63
N SER A 32 33.42 9.26 12.65
CA SER A 32 32.13 8.60 12.80
C SER A 32 30.99 9.51 13.25
N ILE A 33 31.24 10.81 13.53
CA ILE A 33 30.18 11.82 13.72
C ILE A 33 30.24 12.91 12.63
N TYR A 34 31.30 12.99 11.83
CA TYR A 34 31.37 13.89 10.68
C TYR A 34 30.76 13.26 9.41
N GLU A 35 30.58 11.93 9.39
CA GLU A 35 29.94 11.18 8.28
C GLU A 35 28.55 10.64 8.61
N MET A 36 27.97 10.90 9.80
CA MET A 36 26.62 10.41 10.13
C MET A 36 25.57 11.17 9.33
N PHE A 37 25.09 10.53 8.27
CA PHE A 37 24.05 11.08 7.39
C PHE A 37 24.43 12.45 6.79
N GLY A 38 25.74 12.74 6.66
CA GLY A 38 26.25 13.99 6.09
C GLY A 38 26.12 15.23 7.00
N ASN A 39 25.74 15.07 8.26
CA ASN A 39 25.58 16.19 9.21
C ASN A 39 26.66 16.13 10.30
N GLU A 40 27.49 17.16 10.38
CA GLU A 40 28.48 17.28 11.45
C GLU A 40 27.78 17.35 12.82
N CYS A 41 28.07 16.43 13.74
CA CYS A 41 27.59 16.53 15.11
C CYS A 41 28.71 16.33 16.13
N CYS A 42 28.56 16.95 17.31
CA CYS A 42 29.48 16.78 18.43
C CYS A 42 28.61 16.58 19.68
N LEU A 43 28.89 15.52 20.42
CA LEU A 43 28.17 15.16 21.64
C LEU A 43 29.12 15.26 22.84
N PRO A 44 29.52 16.48 23.26
CA PRO A 44 30.44 16.62 24.39
C PRO A 44 29.78 16.18 25.70
N THR A 45 30.60 15.73 26.66
CA THR A 45 30.12 15.44 28.02
C THR A 45 29.41 16.67 28.60
N GLY A 46 28.22 16.45 29.14
CA GLY A 46 27.36 17.48 29.71
C GLY A 46 26.31 18.02 28.74
N GLU A 47 26.45 17.77 27.43
CA GLU A 47 25.49 18.18 26.41
C GLU A 47 24.11 17.56 26.66
N VAL A 48 23.06 18.29 26.27
CA VAL A 48 21.68 17.86 26.49
C VAL A 48 20.94 17.80 25.17
N ILE A 49 20.36 16.62 24.90
CA ILE A 49 19.59 16.33 23.69
C ILE A 49 18.15 15.97 24.05
N LYS A 50 17.19 16.43 23.25
CA LYS A 50 15.78 16.03 23.35
C LYS A 50 15.50 14.99 22.28
N VAL A 51 15.35 13.73 22.68
CA VAL A 51 14.89 12.66 21.80
C VAL A 51 13.41 12.88 21.49
N ILE A 52 13.11 13.00 20.20
CA ILE A 52 11.75 13.24 19.68
C ILE A 52 11.17 12.00 18.98
N GLY A 53 12.03 11.08 18.53
CA GLY A 53 11.64 9.90 17.78
C GLY A 53 12.81 8.94 17.64
N PHE A 54 12.52 7.71 17.22
CA PHE A 54 13.54 6.76 16.77
C PHE A 54 12.90 5.71 15.86
N LYS A 55 13.67 5.22 14.88
CA LYS A 55 13.25 4.19 13.93
C LYS A 55 14.37 3.18 13.71
N ILE A 56 14.06 1.97 13.25
CA ILE A 56 15.11 1.02 12.88
C ILE A 56 15.77 1.53 11.59
N ASN A 57 17.10 1.66 11.61
CA ASN A 57 17.87 2.07 10.44
C ASN A 57 18.51 0.87 9.74
N LYS A 58 19.06 -0.05 10.53
CA LYS A 58 19.74 -1.24 10.02
C LYS A 58 19.56 -2.43 10.97
N LEU A 59 19.82 -3.62 10.45
CA LEU A 59 19.76 -4.86 11.21
C LEU A 59 21.16 -5.50 11.27
N ILE A 60 21.61 -5.85 12.47
CA ILE A 60 22.77 -6.71 12.63
C ILE A 60 22.26 -8.14 12.62
N ALA A 61 22.57 -8.88 11.56
CA ALA A 61 22.24 -10.29 11.44
C ALA A 61 23.37 -11.13 11.99
N SER A 62 23.03 -12.13 12.80
CA SER A 62 23.98 -13.11 13.28
C SER A 62 23.51 -14.53 13.03
N ILE A 63 24.39 -15.37 12.49
CA ILE A 63 24.07 -16.77 12.19
C ILE A 63 23.89 -17.54 13.51
N CYS A 64 22.74 -18.18 13.66
CA CYS A 64 22.47 -19.07 14.79
C CYS A 64 23.10 -20.44 14.50
N GLU A 65 24.16 -20.80 15.22
CA GLU A 65 24.70 -22.16 15.16
C GLU A 65 23.84 -23.12 15.99
N ASN A 66 23.54 -24.30 15.45
CA ASN A 66 22.71 -25.33 16.09
C ASN A 66 23.42 -26.06 17.25
N ASN A 67 23.98 -25.33 18.21
CA ASN A 67 24.46 -25.88 19.46
C ASN A 67 23.65 -25.30 20.62
N GLU A 68 23.29 -26.15 21.58
CA GLU A 68 22.50 -25.86 22.80
C GLU A 68 23.08 -24.73 23.70
N GLU A 69 24.14 -24.07 23.26
CA GLU A 69 24.70 -22.84 23.83
C GLU A 69 24.89 -21.84 22.67
N GLY A 70 23.99 -20.87 22.56
CA GLY A 70 23.84 -19.94 21.44
C GLY A 70 25.04 -19.04 21.12
N ARG A 71 26.13 -19.62 20.63
CA ARG A 71 27.23 -18.89 20.01
C ARG A 71 26.85 -18.53 18.57
N CYS A 72 26.72 -17.23 18.35
CA CYS A 72 26.62 -16.64 17.02
C CYS A 72 28.02 -16.35 16.49
N SER A 73 28.36 -16.87 15.30
CA SER A 73 29.75 -16.93 14.84
C SER A 73 30.16 -15.88 13.81
N SER A 74 29.21 -15.12 13.25
CA SER A 74 29.51 -13.91 12.46
C SER A 74 28.36 -12.92 12.58
N LYS A 75 28.70 -11.63 12.74
CA LYS A 75 27.75 -10.51 12.72
C LYS A 75 27.94 -9.79 11.39
N THR A 76 26.85 -9.63 10.64
CA THR A 76 26.86 -8.89 9.38
C THR A 76 25.78 -7.81 9.42
N GLU A 77 26.13 -6.64 8.94
CA GLU A 77 25.20 -5.53 8.78
C GLU A 77 24.32 -5.75 7.54
N LEU A 78 23.00 -5.67 7.72
CA LEU A 78 22.01 -5.73 6.66
C LEU A 78 21.25 -4.42 6.57
N SER A 79 21.20 -3.86 5.36
CA SER A 79 20.28 -2.78 5.02
C SER A 79 18.83 -3.30 4.97
N LEU A 80 17.86 -2.44 5.30
CA LEU A 80 16.43 -2.79 5.23
C LEU A 80 15.97 -3.15 3.80
N ASN A 81 16.68 -2.65 2.79
CA ASN A 81 16.40 -2.93 1.37
C ASN A 81 17.12 -4.20 0.87
N PHE A 82 17.73 -4.98 1.76
CA PHE A 82 18.39 -6.21 1.36
C PHE A 82 17.37 -7.17 0.71
N PRO A 83 17.65 -7.72 -0.49
CA PRO A 83 16.70 -8.47 -1.32
C PRO A 83 16.51 -9.93 -0.87
N GLY A 84 16.34 -10.13 0.44
CA GLY A 84 16.09 -11.41 1.08
C GLY A 84 14.63 -11.58 1.48
N LEU A 85 14.14 -12.81 1.35
CA LEU A 85 12.84 -13.24 1.86
C LEU A 85 13.03 -14.13 3.08
N TYR A 86 12.26 -13.84 4.13
CA TYR A 86 12.44 -14.43 5.44
C TYR A 86 11.13 -14.96 6.00
N LYS A 87 11.24 -16.07 6.73
CA LYS A 87 10.15 -16.59 7.58
C LYS A 87 10.46 -16.32 9.03
N ILE A 88 9.45 -15.93 9.79
CA ILE A 88 9.57 -15.64 11.21
C ILE A 88 9.69 -16.95 12.00
N VAL A 89 10.56 -16.96 13.01
CA VAL A 89 10.56 -17.98 14.05
C VAL A 89 9.85 -17.42 15.28
N VAL A 90 8.82 -18.13 15.73
CA VAL A 90 8.00 -17.76 16.89
C VAL A 90 8.86 -17.55 18.12
N ASP A 91 8.63 -16.43 18.81
CA ASP A 91 9.27 -16.19 20.09
C ASP A 91 8.71 -17.13 21.17
N LYS A 92 9.61 -17.85 21.84
CA LYS A 92 9.24 -18.79 22.92
C LYS A 92 8.91 -18.07 24.22
N ILE A 93 9.26 -16.79 24.35
CA ILE A 93 9.08 -16.02 25.59
C ILE A 93 7.69 -15.36 25.57
N PRO A 94 6.78 -15.75 26.51
CA PRO A 94 5.44 -15.16 26.56
C PRO A 94 5.48 -13.69 27.00
N TYR A 95 4.44 -12.96 26.62
CA TYR A 95 4.07 -11.69 27.22
C TYR A 95 3.11 -11.95 28.39
N LEU A 96 3.28 -11.22 29.49
CA LEU A 96 2.53 -11.45 30.73
C LEU A 96 1.24 -10.62 30.83
N SER A 97 1.11 -9.61 29.97
CA SER A 97 -0.07 -8.75 29.91
C SER A 97 -0.24 -8.14 28.53
N ILE A 98 -1.46 -7.68 28.25
CA ILE A 98 -1.76 -6.90 27.05
C ILE A 98 -1.01 -5.57 27.05
N GLU A 99 -0.80 -4.97 28.23
CA GLU A 99 0.05 -3.78 28.41
C GLU A 99 1.50 -4.02 27.98
N GLU A 100 2.04 -5.20 28.24
CA GLU A 100 3.37 -5.55 27.76
C GLU A 100 3.42 -5.69 26.24
N ILE A 101 2.41 -6.33 25.64
CA ILE A 101 2.29 -6.49 24.18
C ILE A 101 2.21 -5.12 23.50
N THR A 102 1.26 -4.27 23.92
CA THR A 102 1.04 -2.94 23.32
C THR A 102 2.25 -2.00 23.47
N ARG A 103 3.08 -2.19 24.50
CA ARG A 103 4.35 -1.46 24.65
C ARG A 103 5.43 -1.95 23.68
N LYS A 104 5.58 -3.27 23.55
CA LYS A 104 6.75 -3.90 22.90
C LYS A 104 6.52 -4.27 21.44
N VAL A 105 5.28 -4.48 21.02
CA VAL A 105 4.90 -4.99 19.70
C VAL A 105 4.10 -3.93 18.94
N SER A 106 4.49 -3.68 17.70
CA SER A 106 3.76 -2.79 16.80
C SER A 106 2.46 -3.44 16.34
N ILE A 107 1.33 -2.72 16.47
CA ILE A 107 0.04 -3.11 15.89
C ILE A 107 -0.21 -2.17 14.72
N GLY A 108 -0.01 -2.66 13.51
CA GLY A 108 -0.19 -1.86 12.30
C GLY A 108 -1.66 -1.68 11.94
N SER A 109 -1.98 -0.69 11.10
CA SER A 109 -3.31 -0.49 10.49
C SER A 109 -3.64 -1.50 9.37
N THR A 110 -2.80 -2.53 9.27
CA THR A 110 -2.52 -3.32 8.09
C THR A 110 -2.61 -4.77 8.51
N ARG A 111 -3.34 -5.63 7.77
CA ARG A 111 -3.48 -7.05 8.15
C ARG A 111 -2.15 -7.77 8.35
N LEU A 112 -1.10 -7.41 7.58
CA LEU A 112 0.26 -7.94 7.74
C LEU A 112 0.92 -7.48 9.06
N GLY A 113 0.55 -6.30 9.53
CA GLY A 113 0.99 -5.70 10.78
C GLY A 113 0.13 -6.04 12.00
N HIS A 114 -0.91 -6.88 11.87
CA HIS A 114 -1.71 -7.33 13.02
C HIS A 114 -1.02 -8.54 13.68
N PRO A 115 -0.53 -8.43 14.92
CA PRO A 115 0.09 -9.55 15.59
C PRO A 115 -0.98 -10.53 16.11
N CYS A 116 -0.63 -11.81 16.12
CA CYS A 116 -1.49 -12.89 16.57
C CYS A 116 -0.90 -13.57 17.80
N PHE A 117 -1.71 -13.70 18.85
CA PHE A 117 -1.32 -14.33 20.11
C PHE A 117 -2.32 -15.40 20.53
N CYS A 118 -1.84 -16.41 21.24
CA CYS A 118 -2.68 -17.38 21.93
C CYS A 118 -2.44 -17.30 23.44
N CYS A 119 -3.52 -17.42 24.21
CA CYS A 119 -3.46 -17.43 25.67
C CYS A 119 -3.47 -18.88 26.19
N GLN A 120 -2.68 -19.17 27.22
CA GLN A 120 -2.71 -20.46 27.89
C GLN A 120 -3.95 -20.65 28.80
N GLU A 121 -4.67 -19.57 29.09
CA GLU A 121 -5.84 -19.57 29.96
C GLU A 121 -7.09 -19.11 29.20
N ASP A 122 -8.25 -19.60 29.61
CA ASP A 122 -9.53 -19.16 29.05
C ASP A 122 -9.81 -17.70 29.44
N ILE A 123 -10.05 -16.85 28.45
CA ILE A 123 -10.42 -15.45 28.68
C ILE A 123 -11.94 -15.33 28.60
N LYS A 124 -12.58 -15.04 29.73
CA LYS A 124 -14.03 -14.86 29.81
C LYS A 124 -14.39 -13.39 29.58
N LEU A 125 -15.06 -13.10 28.47
CA LEU A 125 -15.67 -11.79 28.19
C LEU A 125 -17.19 -11.87 28.37
N ALA A 126 -17.83 -10.72 28.50
CA ALA A 126 -19.27 -10.63 28.74
C ALA A 126 -20.11 -11.32 27.65
N SER A 127 -19.65 -11.30 26.40
CA SER A 127 -20.34 -11.88 25.23
C SER A 127 -19.64 -13.12 24.64
N LEU A 128 -18.38 -13.38 25.00
CA LEU A 128 -17.54 -14.37 24.33
C LEU A 128 -16.52 -14.98 25.31
N THR A 129 -16.40 -16.30 25.36
CA THR A 129 -15.26 -16.96 26.03
C THR A 129 -14.25 -17.38 24.98
N ILE A 130 -13.02 -16.88 25.07
CA ILE A 130 -11.89 -17.31 24.25
C ILE A 130 -11.26 -18.52 24.94
N LYS A 131 -11.16 -19.64 24.23
CA LYS A 131 -10.59 -20.86 24.79
C LYS A 131 -9.06 -20.80 24.78
N GLN A 132 -8.44 -21.53 25.71
CA GLN A 132 -7.01 -21.78 25.72
C GLN A 132 -6.52 -22.22 24.32
N GLY A 133 -5.45 -21.58 23.84
CA GLY A 133 -4.83 -21.89 22.56
C GLY A 133 -5.53 -21.32 21.33
N GLU A 134 -6.68 -20.64 21.47
CA GLU A 134 -7.28 -19.93 20.34
C GLU A 134 -6.44 -18.73 19.92
N GLN A 135 -6.34 -18.52 18.60
CA GLN A 135 -5.60 -17.41 17.99
C GLN A 135 -6.40 -16.12 18.08
N ILE A 136 -5.83 -15.13 18.76
CA ILE A 136 -6.36 -13.78 18.94
C ILE A 136 -5.53 -12.83 18.07
N MET A 137 -6.17 -12.20 17.10
CA MET A 137 -5.57 -11.15 16.27
C MET A 137 -5.80 -9.79 16.92
N PHE A 138 -4.76 -8.97 17.01
CA PHE A 138 -4.82 -7.63 17.59
C PHE A 138 -4.89 -6.62 16.44
N ASN A 139 -5.95 -5.82 16.36
CA ASN A 139 -6.25 -4.95 15.22
C ASN A 139 -5.86 -3.48 15.48
N SER A 140 -6.25 -2.93 16.63
CA SER A 140 -6.02 -1.52 16.98
C SER A 140 -6.05 -1.32 18.49
N VAL A 141 -5.43 -0.24 18.96
CA VAL A 141 -5.53 0.22 20.35
C VAL A 141 -6.43 1.45 20.39
N GLU A 142 -7.46 1.42 21.22
CA GLU A 142 -8.54 2.41 21.24
C GLU A 142 -8.83 2.87 22.69
N GLU A 143 -9.18 4.15 22.86
CA GLU A 143 -9.68 4.66 24.14
C GLU A 143 -11.20 4.55 24.20
N VAL A 144 -11.70 3.71 25.10
CA VAL A 144 -13.15 3.55 25.30
C VAL A 144 -13.48 3.92 26.74
N ASN A 145 -14.28 4.97 26.92
CA ASN A 145 -14.72 5.47 28.24
C ASN A 145 -13.55 5.81 29.20
N GLY A 146 -12.47 6.41 28.68
CA GLY A 146 -11.28 6.76 29.47
C GLY A 146 -10.40 5.56 29.87
N THR A 147 -10.72 4.36 29.38
CA THR A 147 -9.89 3.16 29.56
C THR A 147 -9.30 2.75 28.22
N MET A 148 -7.99 2.56 28.19
CA MET A 148 -7.32 2.04 27.01
C MET A 148 -7.67 0.55 26.83
N THR A 149 -8.16 0.20 25.64
CA THR A 149 -8.54 -1.15 25.26
C THR A 149 -7.90 -1.52 23.93
N VAL A 150 -7.82 -2.81 23.66
CA VAL A 150 -7.33 -3.33 22.38
C VAL A 150 -8.49 -4.01 21.66
N ASN A 151 -8.72 -3.61 20.42
CA ASN A 151 -9.66 -4.24 19.52
C ASN A 151 -9.03 -5.52 18.95
N CYS A 152 -9.66 -6.65 19.25
CA CYS A 152 -9.18 -7.97 18.89
C CYS A 152 -10.21 -8.72 18.03
N GLY A 153 -9.72 -9.64 17.21
CA GLY A 153 -10.53 -10.55 16.41
C GLY A 153 -10.16 -12.01 16.64
N VAL A 154 -11.15 -12.90 16.67
CA VAL A 154 -10.95 -14.35 16.61
C VAL A 154 -11.79 -14.90 15.47
N VAL A 155 -11.23 -15.82 14.69
CA VAL A 155 -11.93 -16.49 13.60
C VAL A 155 -12.42 -17.86 14.06
N ARG A 156 -13.73 -18.11 13.99
CA ARG A 156 -14.36 -19.41 14.29
C ARG A 156 -15.27 -19.81 13.13
N ASN A 157 -15.14 -21.03 12.62
CA ASN A 157 -16.01 -21.54 11.54
C ASN A 157 -16.12 -20.57 10.33
N ASN A 158 -15.00 -19.97 9.91
CA ASN A 158 -14.95 -18.94 8.86
C ASN A 158 -15.74 -17.65 9.15
N GLN A 159 -16.14 -17.40 10.40
CA GLN A 159 -16.74 -16.15 10.86
C GLN A 159 -15.77 -15.40 11.77
N SER A 160 -15.61 -14.10 11.53
CA SER A 160 -14.76 -13.24 12.35
C SER A 160 -15.59 -12.62 13.46
N HIS A 161 -15.16 -12.81 14.71
CA HIS A 161 -15.78 -12.22 15.89
C HIS A 161 -14.83 -11.16 16.46
N SER A 162 -15.27 -9.91 16.48
CA SER A 162 -14.54 -8.78 17.07
C SER A 162 -14.96 -8.55 18.53
N PHE A 163 -14.01 -8.23 19.39
CA PHE A 163 -14.23 -7.90 20.80
C PHE A 163 -13.08 -7.03 21.33
N THR A 164 -13.30 -6.40 22.48
CA THR A 164 -12.30 -5.53 23.12
C THR A 164 -11.69 -6.18 24.36
N LEU A 165 -10.38 -6.12 24.50
CA LEU A 165 -9.67 -6.53 25.72
C LEU A 165 -9.10 -5.30 26.45
N PRO A 166 -9.27 -5.18 27.78
CA PRO A 166 -8.64 -4.11 28.53
C PRO A 166 -7.14 -4.31 28.58
N ILE A 167 -6.36 -3.23 28.49
CA ILE A 167 -4.90 -3.31 28.55
C ILE A 167 -4.39 -3.91 29.88
N SER A 168 -5.14 -3.74 30.96
CA SER A 168 -4.86 -4.32 32.28
C SER A 168 -5.00 -5.84 32.34
N GLN A 169 -5.50 -6.49 31.28
CA GLN A 169 -5.65 -7.94 31.22
C GLN A 169 -4.29 -8.62 31.35
N GLN A 170 -4.15 -9.41 32.42
CA GLN A 170 -3.01 -10.29 32.65
C GLN A 170 -3.26 -11.65 31.99
N GLY A 171 -2.19 -12.31 31.58
CA GLY A 171 -2.25 -13.64 30.97
C GLY A 171 -0.93 -13.98 30.29
N LYS A 172 -0.66 -15.27 30.09
CA LYS A 172 0.51 -15.71 29.32
C LYS A 172 0.14 -15.80 27.85
N PHE A 173 0.54 -14.78 27.09
CA PHE A 173 0.29 -14.66 25.67
C PHE A 173 1.54 -15.10 24.90
N TYR A 174 1.39 -16.15 24.10
CA TYR A 174 2.43 -16.64 23.19
C TYR A 174 2.13 -16.16 21.78
N GLU A 175 3.17 -15.79 21.05
CA GLU A 175 3.02 -15.45 19.63
C GLU A 175 2.62 -16.70 18.84
N CYS A 176 1.66 -16.54 17.92
CA CYS A 176 1.23 -17.63 17.04
C CYS A 176 2.22 -17.85 15.89
N GLU A 177 2.29 -19.08 15.38
CA GLU A 177 3.02 -19.39 14.15
C GLU A 177 2.47 -18.58 12.96
N ASP A 178 3.40 -18.06 12.17
CA ASP A 178 3.13 -17.21 11.03
C ASP A 178 3.84 -17.78 9.80
N ASP A 179 3.06 -18.39 8.91
CA ASP A 179 3.56 -19.05 7.69
C ASP A 179 3.90 -18.06 6.55
N GLN A 180 3.72 -16.77 6.79
CA GLN A 180 3.98 -15.73 5.79
C GLN A 180 5.48 -15.49 5.57
N ILE A 181 5.77 -14.89 4.42
CA ILE A 181 7.11 -14.54 3.98
C ILE A 181 7.21 -13.02 3.95
N TYR A 182 8.27 -12.49 4.55
CA TYR A 182 8.49 -11.08 4.77
C TYR A 182 9.82 -10.60 4.19
N THR A 183 9.87 -9.33 3.81
CA THR A 183 11.14 -8.60 3.56
C THR A 183 11.75 -8.11 4.88
N LEU A 184 13.02 -7.70 4.88
CA LEU A 184 13.63 -7.10 6.07
C LEU A 184 12.94 -5.80 6.49
N LYS A 185 12.50 -4.99 5.53
CA LYS A 185 11.75 -3.76 5.79
C LYS A 185 10.46 -4.05 6.56
N GLU A 186 9.66 -5.02 6.10
CA GLU A 186 8.43 -5.43 6.79
C GLU A 186 8.71 -6.00 8.18
N ILE A 187 9.80 -6.77 8.32
CA ILE A 187 10.21 -7.31 9.62
C ILE A 187 10.58 -6.19 10.59
N ALA A 188 11.38 -5.23 10.13
CA ALA A 188 11.79 -4.08 10.94
C ALA A 188 10.61 -3.22 11.36
N GLU A 189 9.67 -2.94 10.46
CA GLU A 189 8.49 -2.11 10.77
C GLU A 189 7.53 -2.80 11.76
N TRP A 190 7.25 -4.09 11.56
CA TRP A 190 6.09 -4.74 12.21
C TRP A 190 6.41 -5.93 13.11
N LYS A 191 7.55 -6.60 12.91
CA LYS A 191 7.78 -7.95 13.46
C LYS A 191 8.96 -8.06 14.43
N ILE A 192 9.74 -7.00 14.64
CA ILE A 192 10.78 -6.94 15.68
C ILE A 192 10.20 -6.28 16.93
N PRO A 193 10.11 -6.99 18.08
CA PRO A 193 9.73 -6.37 19.34
C PRO A 193 10.82 -5.42 19.84
N LYS A 194 10.45 -4.24 20.38
CA LYS A 194 11.38 -3.15 20.74
C LYS A 194 12.53 -3.54 21.68
N THR A 195 12.32 -4.57 22.51
CA THR A 195 13.28 -5.03 23.53
C THR A 195 13.93 -6.39 23.20
N ARG A 196 13.66 -6.97 22.02
CA ARG A 196 14.09 -8.33 21.70
C ARG A 196 14.68 -8.41 20.30
N ASN A 197 15.63 -9.31 20.13
CA ASN A 197 16.08 -9.72 18.81
C ASN A 197 15.02 -10.61 18.15
N ARG A 198 15.00 -10.62 16.82
CA ARG A 198 14.06 -11.44 16.06
C ARG A 198 14.78 -12.57 15.35
N THR A 199 14.38 -13.80 15.61
CA THR A 199 14.90 -14.95 14.88
C THR A 199 14.09 -15.16 13.61
N VAL A 200 14.77 -15.33 12.49
CA VAL A 200 14.19 -15.59 11.17
C VAL A 200 14.91 -16.72 10.47
N LYS A 201 14.25 -17.35 9.50
CA LYS A 201 14.86 -18.29 8.56
C LYS A 201 14.92 -17.65 7.19
N LEU A 202 16.09 -17.68 6.56
CA LEU A 202 16.23 -17.24 5.18
C LEU A 202 15.51 -18.25 4.27
N PHE A 203 14.55 -17.78 3.48
CA PHE A 203 13.76 -18.61 2.59
C PHE A 203 14.30 -18.57 1.16
N SER A 204 14.56 -17.37 0.65
CA SER A 204 15.05 -17.18 -0.72
C SER A 204 15.71 -15.80 -0.87
N ILE A 205 16.63 -15.68 -1.82
CA ILE A 205 17.20 -14.41 -2.27
C ILE A 205 16.64 -14.14 -3.67
N LEU A 206 16.11 -12.95 -3.90
CA LEU A 206 15.26 -12.67 -5.07
C LEU A 206 16.00 -12.56 -6.41
N HIS A 207 17.34 -12.62 -6.45
CA HIS A 207 18.14 -12.61 -7.68
C HIS A 207 19.56 -13.18 -7.51
N SER A 208 20.21 -13.55 -8.62
CA SER A 208 21.63 -13.92 -8.67
C SER A 208 22.49 -12.68 -8.44
N TRP A 209 22.87 -12.45 -7.19
CA TRP A 209 23.81 -11.40 -6.81
C TRP A 209 25.24 -11.85 -7.12
N ASP A 210 26.02 -10.97 -7.78
CA ASP A 210 27.43 -11.20 -8.05
C ASP A 210 28.28 -10.92 -6.79
N SER A 211 28.87 -11.99 -6.25
CA SER A 211 30.06 -12.03 -5.39
C SER A 211 30.06 -11.47 -3.95
N SER A 212 29.05 -10.72 -3.48
CA SER A 212 29.03 -10.21 -2.08
C SER A 212 27.86 -10.70 -1.22
N ASN A 213 27.49 -11.98 -1.31
CA ASN A 213 26.54 -12.55 -0.35
C ASN A 213 27.19 -12.58 1.05
N PRO A 214 26.63 -11.90 2.08
CA PRO A 214 27.16 -11.99 3.43
C PRO A 214 26.98 -13.37 4.07
N PHE A 215 26.19 -14.25 3.43
CA PHE A 215 25.90 -15.59 3.90
C PHE A 215 26.60 -16.67 3.04
N PRO A 216 26.93 -17.82 3.64
CA PRO A 216 27.46 -18.97 2.90
C PRO A 216 26.53 -19.43 1.77
N GLU A 217 27.11 -20.00 0.71
CA GLU A 217 26.33 -20.67 -0.34
C GLU A 217 25.42 -21.75 0.26
N ASN A 218 24.12 -21.74 -0.09
CA ASN A 218 23.10 -22.64 0.44
C ASN A 218 22.87 -22.55 1.96
N PHE A 219 22.89 -21.33 2.52
CA PHE A 219 22.51 -21.11 3.91
C PHE A 219 21.03 -21.48 4.18
N ASP A 220 20.81 -22.57 4.91
CA ASP A 220 19.50 -23.05 5.41
C ASP A 220 19.35 -22.84 6.94
N GLY A 221 20.14 -21.90 7.49
CA GLY A 221 20.19 -21.63 8.92
C GLY A 221 19.17 -20.58 9.39
N SER A 222 19.07 -20.42 10.72
CA SER A 222 18.32 -19.30 11.31
C SER A 222 19.27 -18.12 11.55
N LEU A 223 18.76 -16.91 11.35
CA LEU A 223 19.43 -15.65 11.64
C LEU A 223 18.76 -15.00 12.85
N ILE A 224 19.57 -14.41 13.72
CA ILE A 224 19.09 -13.52 14.78
C ILE A 224 19.32 -12.10 14.29
N LEU A 225 18.25 -11.34 14.16
CA LEU A 225 18.24 -9.94 13.75
C LEU A 225 18.20 -9.07 15.00
N ALA A 226 19.25 -8.27 15.20
CA ALA A 226 19.30 -7.26 16.25
C ALA A 226 19.10 -5.86 15.61
N PRO A 227 18.10 -5.08 16.06
CA PRO A 227 17.84 -3.77 15.49
C PRO A 227 18.87 -2.74 15.97
N VAL A 228 19.35 -1.91 15.04
CA VAL A 228 20.07 -0.67 15.38
C VAL A 228 19.15 0.49 15.02
N TYR A 229 18.83 1.30 16.02
CA TYR A 229 17.91 2.42 15.88
C TYR A 229 18.67 3.69 15.47
N GLU A 230 18.06 4.46 14.59
CA GLU A 230 18.38 5.86 14.36
C GLU A 230 17.48 6.69 15.28
N VAL A 231 18.11 7.37 16.22
CA VAL A 231 17.50 8.25 17.21
C VAL A 231 17.44 9.65 16.61
N GLN A 232 16.23 10.20 16.53
CA GLN A 232 15.98 11.56 16.11
C GLN A 232 15.98 12.46 17.35
N ALA A 233 16.90 13.39 17.41
CA ALA A 233 17.08 14.27 18.56
C ALA A 233 17.26 15.72 18.16
N VAL A 234 16.82 16.63 19.04
CA VAL A 234 16.97 18.07 18.89
C VAL A 234 17.86 18.58 20.01
N MET A 235 18.87 19.38 19.68
CA MET A 235 19.75 20.00 20.68
C MET A 235 19.25 21.42 21.00
N LYS A 236 19.67 21.97 22.14
CA LYS A 236 19.17 23.27 22.60
C LYS A 236 19.55 24.45 21.69
N PHE A 237 20.74 24.41 21.12
CA PHE A 237 21.31 25.53 20.36
C PHE A 237 21.36 25.28 18.85
N ARG A 238 21.00 24.08 18.42
CA ARG A 238 20.93 23.69 17.01
C ARG A 238 19.52 23.77 16.50
N LYS A 239 19.40 24.04 15.20
CA LYS A 239 18.12 24.17 14.52
C LYS A 239 17.72 22.90 13.77
N ASP A 240 18.66 22.00 13.53
CA ASP A 240 18.51 20.74 12.81
C ASP A 240 18.07 19.58 13.72
N ILE A 241 17.45 18.56 13.12
CA ILE A 241 17.24 17.26 13.75
C ILE A 241 18.54 16.47 13.56
N VAL A 242 19.13 16.04 14.67
CA VAL A 242 20.32 15.21 14.71
C VAL A 242 19.91 13.75 14.71
N HIS A 243 20.48 12.98 13.79
CA HIS A 243 20.28 11.54 13.66
C HIS A 243 21.45 10.80 14.30
N ILE A 244 21.20 10.10 15.41
CA ILE A 244 22.21 9.40 16.21
C ILE A 244 21.93 7.90 16.18
N LEU A 245 22.91 7.09 15.80
CA LEU A 245 22.77 5.64 15.88
C LEU A 245 22.81 5.17 17.33
N SER A 246 21.92 4.25 17.68
CA SER A 246 21.78 3.76 19.06
C SER A 246 22.99 2.98 19.55
N ASP A 247 23.76 2.37 18.63
CA ASP A 247 24.98 1.62 18.90
C ASP A 247 26.23 2.51 19.07
N LEU A 248 26.08 3.84 19.00
CA LEU A 248 27.13 4.78 19.33
C LEU A 248 27.53 4.62 20.81
N ASP A 249 28.83 4.49 21.06
CA ASP A 249 29.39 4.24 22.41
C ASP A 249 29.37 5.51 23.25
N ILE A 250 28.16 5.88 23.71
CA ILE A 250 27.88 6.99 24.62
C ILE A 250 27.03 6.53 25.80
N GLU A 251 27.31 7.10 26.97
CA GLU A 251 26.48 6.98 28.16
C GLU A 251 25.58 8.21 28.30
N VAL A 252 24.31 7.95 28.55
CA VAL A 252 23.27 8.96 28.70
C VAL A 252 22.59 8.84 30.05
N LYS A 253 22.08 9.96 30.54
CA LYS A 253 21.24 10.03 31.74
C LYS A 253 19.94 10.74 31.39
N ASP A 254 18.81 10.11 31.67
CA ASP A 254 17.51 10.77 31.56
C ASP A 254 17.40 11.88 32.61
N VAL A 255 17.20 13.11 32.12
CA VAL A 255 17.03 14.33 32.89
C VAL A 255 15.75 15.07 32.51
N THR A 256 14.77 14.36 31.90
CA THR A 256 13.50 14.91 31.44
C THR A 256 12.80 15.74 32.52
N ASP A 257 12.76 15.23 33.76
CA ASP A 257 12.07 15.90 34.88
C ASP A 257 12.76 17.20 35.35
N PHE A 258 14.00 17.45 34.94
CA PHE A 258 14.80 18.62 35.35
C PHE A 258 14.86 19.72 34.29
N TYR A 259 14.26 19.51 33.12
CA TYR A 259 14.30 20.44 31.99
C TYR A 259 12.90 20.83 31.54
N ASP A 260 12.72 22.09 31.22
CA ASP A 260 11.54 22.53 30.48
C ASP A 260 11.67 22.08 29.02
N ILE A 261 10.77 21.21 28.57
CA ILE A 261 10.72 20.67 27.21
C ILE A 261 10.60 21.80 26.17
N ASN A 262 9.99 22.93 26.56
CA ASN A 262 9.83 24.11 25.70
C ASN A 262 11.15 24.85 25.44
N CYS A 263 12.24 24.53 26.16
CA CYS A 263 13.57 25.09 25.89
C CYS A 263 14.22 24.53 24.62
N PHE A 264 13.64 23.48 24.02
CA PHE A 264 14.14 22.85 22.81
C PHE A 264 13.24 23.20 21.64
N LEU A 265 13.83 23.32 20.45
CA LEU A 265 13.08 23.48 19.21
C LEU A 265 12.05 22.33 19.08
N GLN A 266 10.82 22.67 18.70
CA GLN A 266 9.75 21.70 18.46
C GLN A 266 9.56 21.61 16.94
N PRO A 267 10.16 20.60 16.30
CA PRO A 267 9.84 20.29 14.91
C PRO A 267 8.44 19.68 14.87
N LEU A 268 7.68 20.05 13.86
CA LEU A 268 6.36 19.53 13.54
C LEU A 268 6.45 18.83 12.18
N SER A 269 5.82 17.66 12.08
CA SER A 269 5.58 17.01 10.80
C SER A 269 4.52 17.79 10.00
N LEU A 270 4.40 17.50 8.70
CA LEU A 270 3.30 18.05 7.89
C LEU A 270 1.93 17.60 8.41
N GLU A 271 1.84 16.40 8.99
CA GLU A 271 0.62 15.85 9.60
C GLU A 271 0.21 16.69 10.82
N ASP A 272 1.14 16.96 11.74
CA ASP A 272 0.91 17.81 12.92
C ASP A 272 0.38 19.19 12.52
N VAL A 273 0.93 19.74 11.43
CA VAL A 273 0.55 21.05 10.90
C VAL A 273 -0.83 20.99 10.25
N PHE A 274 -1.16 19.90 9.58
CA PHE A 274 -2.46 19.69 8.97
C PHE A 274 -3.56 19.49 10.04
N GLU A 275 -3.25 18.91 11.20
CA GLU A 275 -4.18 18.78 12.32
C GLU A 275 -4.52 20.11 13.01
N LYS A 276 -3.64 21.12 12.89
CA LYS A 276 -3.88 22.46 13.47
C LYS A 276 -5.16 23.10 12.98
N THR A 277 -5.76 23.96 13.81
CA THR A 277 -7.03 24.60 13.46
C THR A 277 -6.86 25.56 12.28
N GLY A 278 -7.87 25.68 11.41
CA GLY A 278 -7.81 26.55 10.24
C GLY A 278 -7.54 28.04 10.55
N LYS A 279 -7.80 28.46 11.79
CA LYS A 279 -7.59 29.83 12.29
C LYS A 279 -6.12 30.17 12.57
N GLU A 280 -5.25 29.16 12.65
CA GLU A 280 -3.80 29.35 12.85
C GLU A 280 -3.07 29.68 11.55
N PHE A 281 -3.75 29.59 10.41
CA PHE A 281 -3.20 29.96 9.10
C PHE A 281 -3.54 31.43 8.76
N PRO A 282 -2.65 32.15 8.04
CA PRO A 282 -1.35 31.70 7.54
C PRO A 282 -0.25 31.72 8.61
N MET A 283 0.73 30.82 8.50
CA MET A 283 1.85 30.70 9.43
C MET A 283 3.21 30.74 8.73
N VAL A 284 4.21 31.36 9.37
CA VAL A 284 5.60 31.33 8.90
C VAL A 284 6.30 30.14 9.56
N ALA A 285 7.01 29.35 8.77
CA ALA A 285 7.78 28.22 9.27
C ALA A 285 9.19 28.19 8.66
N GLU A 286 10.14 27.63 9.40
CA GLU A 286 11.48 27.30 8.91
C GLU A 286 11.54 25.80 8.65
N ILE A 287 12.09 25.40 7.50
CA ILE A 287 12.29 23.99 7.16
C ILE A 287 13.45 23.47 7.99
N ILE A 288 13.22 22.44 8.79
CA ILE A 288 14.26 21.82 9.61
C ILE A 288 14.86 20.63 8.88
N GLU A 289 14.01 19.79 8.31
CA GLU A 289 14.39 18.62 7.53
C GLU A 289 13.58 18.63 6.24
N GLY A 290 14.28 18.64 5.11
CA GLY A 290 13.68 18.64 3.78
C GLY A 290 13.35 17.22 3.30
N PRO A 291 12.60 17.10 2.20
CA PRO A 291 12.27 15.80 1.61
C PRO A 291 13.54 15.07 1.13
N VAL A 292 13.67 13.81 1.53
CA VAL A 292 14.79 12.92 1.16
C VAL A 292 14.74 12.54 -0.34
N GLN A 293 13.55 12.52 -0.93
CA GLN A 293 13.36 12.22 -2.35
C GLN A 293 13.67 13.43 -3.21
N SER A 294 14.74 13.33 -3.99
CA SER A 294 15.20 14.32 -4.96
C SER A 294 14.29 14.36 -6.20
N ASN A 295 13.01 14.68 -6.03
CA ASN A 295 12.22 15.17 -7.15
C ASN A 295 12.67 16.61 -7.43
N LEU A 296 13.04 16.92 -8.67
CA LEU A 296 13.50 18.26 -9.10
C LEU A 296 12.56 19.40 -8.64
N LEU A 297 11.28 19.06 -8.45
CA LEU A 297 10.21 19.94 -7.98
C LEU A 297 10.41 20.45 -6.54
N TYR A 298 11.01 19.65 -5.65
CA TYR A 298 11.16 19.98 -4.23
C TYR A 298 12.56 20.51 -3.85
N ASN A 299 13.44 20.69 -4.82
CA ASN A 299 14.79 21.25 -4.61
C ASN A 299 14.78 22.66 -3.99
N LEU A 300 13.64 23.35 -4.04
CA LEU A 300 13.46 24.64 -3.40
C LEU A 300 13.27 24.54 -1.88
N PHE A 301 13.00 23.37 -1.32
CA PHE A 301 12.64 23.14 0.08
C PHE A 301 13.78 22.46 0.86
N TYR A 302 14.96 23.08 0.87
CA TYR A 302 16.09 22.62 1.64
C TYR A 302 16.07 23.14 3.10
N PRO A 303 16.76 22.46 4.03
CA PRO A 303 16.86 22.89 5.43
C PRO A 303 17.31 24.35 5.62
N GLY A 304 16.75 25.03 6.61
CA GLY A 304 17.04 26.43 6.96
C GLY A 304 16.25 27.47 6.15
N LYS A 305 15.44 27.07 5.18
CA LYS A 305 14.63 28.01 4.39
C LYS A 305 13.34 28.39 5.10
N GLU A 306 13.00 29.68 5.07
CA GLU A 306 11.72 30.18 5.59
C GLU A 306 10.61 30.10 4.52
N ILE A 307 9.49 29.53 4.91
CA ILE A 307 8.29 29.33 4.11
C ILE A 307 7.06 29.92 4.81
N ILE A 308 6.03 30.21 4.03
CA ILE A 308 4.71 30.63 4.51
C ILE A 308 3.72 29.54 4.12
N ILE A 309 3.03 29.00 5.12
CA ILE A 309 1.96 28.02 4.93
C ILE A 309 0.65 28.79 4.97
N HIS A 310 0.01 28.91 3.81
CA HIS A 310 -1.14 29.78 3.62
C HIS A 310 -2.44 29.17 4.11
N LYS A 311 -2.64 27.88 3.81
CA LYS A 311 -3.85 27.14 4.17
C LYS A 311 -3.63 25.63 4.03
N LYS A 312 -4.49 24.88 4.68
CA LYS A 312 -4.72 23.46 4.46
C LYS A 312 -6.00 23.23 3.67
N TYR A 313 -6.03 22.22 2.82
CA TYR A 313 -7.21 21.83 2.05
C TYR A 313 -7.07 20.39 1.55
N GLN A 314 -8.19 19.82 1.13
CA GLN A 314 -8.21 18.54 0.43
C GLN A 314 -8.49 18.78 -1.05
N ALA A 315 -7.83 18.02 -1.91
CA ALA A 315 -7.98 18.13 -3.34
C ALA A 315 -8.12 16.74 -3.96
N SER A 316 -9.06 16.65 -4.89
CA SER A 316 -9.24 15.45 -5.70
C SER A 316 -8.28 15.45 -6.89
N ARG A 317 -7.67 14.30 -7.15
CA ARG A 317 -6.76 14.05 -8.27
C ARG A 317 -7.10 12.74 -8.94
N VAL A 318 -6.87 12.67 -10.25
CA VAL A 318 -7.11 11.44 -11.01
C VAL A 318 -5.83 10.61 -10.98
N LEU A 319 -5.93 9.38 -10.48
CA LEU A 319 -4.86 8.41 -10.55
C LEU A 319 -4.79 7.82 -11.96
N ALA A 320 -3.58 7.79 -12.52
CA ALA A 320 -3.34 7.26 -13.85
C ALA A 320 -2.10 6.37 -13.88
N SER A 321 -2.14 5.32 -14.69
CA SER A 321 -1.00 4.44 -14.94
C SER A 321 -0.60 4.44 -16.40
N GLU A 322 0.69 4.28 -16.66
CA GLU A 322 1.20 4.12 -18.01
C GLU A 322 0.82 2.75 -18.61
N ILE A 323 0.34 2.76 -19.85
CA ILE A 323 0.01 1.55 -20.60
C ILE A 323 1.27 1.05 -21.31
N ARG A 324 2.05 0.21 -20.62
CA ARG A 324 3.25 -0.46 -21.15
C ARG A 324 3.30 -1.94 -20.77
N SER A 325 3.99 -2.72 -21.60
CA SER A 325 4.11 -4.18 -21.46
C SER A 325 5.51 -4.63 -21.02
N ASP A 326 6.51 -3.74 -21.03
CA ASP A 326 7.93 -4.05 -21.04
C ASP A 326 8.74 -3.51 -19.84
N SER A 327 8.10 -2.84 -18.88
CA SER A 327 8.76 -2.22 -17.70
C SER A 327 7.80 -2.12 -16.52
N PRO A 328 8.27 -1.84 -15.28
CA PRO A 328 7.36 -1.45 -14.20
C PRO A 328 6.50 -0.26 -14.67
N LYS A 329 5.21 -0.32 -14.35
CA LYS A 329 4.26 0.72 -14.74
C LYS A 329 4.58 1.99 -13.96
N ARG A 330 4.68 3.11 -14.66
CA ARG A 330 4.75 4.42 -14.02
C ARG A 330 3.36 4.86 -13.62
N HIS A 331 3.26 5.47 -12.44
CA HIS A 331 2.00 5.92 -11.86
C HIS A 331 2.02 7.43 -11.66
N PHE A 332 0.89 8.09 -11.92
CA PHE A 332 0.76 9.54 -11.92
C PHE A 332 -0.49 9.99 -11.17
N LEU A 333 -0.37 11.11 -10.45
CA LEU A 333 -1.51 11.85 -9.89
C LEU A 333 -1.70 13.14 -10.68
N ILE A 334 -2.82 13.21 -11.39
CA ILE A 334 -3.14 14.33 -12.28
C ILE A 334 -4.10 15.28 -11.57
N PRO A 335 -3.72 16.54 -11.33
CA PRO A 335 -4.61 17.51 -10.69
C PRO A 335 -5.72 17.96 -11.64
N ALA A 336 -6.89 18.28 -11.07
CA ALA A 336 -8.05 18.79 -11.81
C ALA A 336 -7.79 20.06 -12.64
N SER A 337 -6.77 20.82 -12.25
CA SER A 337 -6.31 22.05 -12.91
C SER A 337 -5.44 21.81 -14.15
N TYR A 338 -5.05 20.56 -14.46
CA TYR A 338 -4.27 20.23 -15.65
C TYR A 338 -5.01 20.65 -16.93
N LYS A 339 -4.36 21.46 -17.76
CA LYS A 339 -4.94 22.09 -18.96
C LYS A 339 -4.61 21.36 -20.25
N GLY A 340 -3.84 20.27 -20.20
CA GLY A 340 -3.62 19.40 -21.34
C GLY A 340 -4.92 18.73 -21.79
N LYS A 341 -4.97 18.35 -23.06
CA LYS A 341 -6.17 17.75 -23.67
C LYS A 341 -5.98 16.27 -23.96
N PHE A 342 -6.95 15.47 -23.57
CA PHE A 342 -6.94 14.01 -23.76
C PHE A 342 -7.74 13.59 -24.98
N LYS A 343 -7.25 12.55 -25.65
CA LYS A 343 -8.01 11.75 -26.63
C LYS A 343 -8.16 10.35 -26.10
N ARG A 344 -9.33 9.75 -26.28
CA ARG A 344 -9.55 8.37 -25.85
C ARG A 344 -8.74 7.38 -26.67
N ARG A 345 -8.41 6.27 -26.04
CA ARG A 345 -7.69 5.12 -26.62
C ARG A 345 -8.48 3.84 -26.36
N PRO A 346 -8.49 2.89 -27.30
CA PRO A 346 -9.14 1.61 -27.12
C PRO A 346 -8.72 0.92 -25.82
N ARG A 347 -9.69 0.30 -25.15
CA ARG A 347 -9.48 -0.59 -24.00
C ARG A 347 -9.50 -2.04 -24.45
N GLU A 348 -8.69 -2.85 -23.78
CA GLU A 348 -8.75 -4.31 -23.90
C GLU A 348 -9.54 -4.85 -22.70
N LEU A 349 -10.63 -5.55 -22.99
CA LEU A 349 -11.58 -6.08 -22.02
C LEU A 349 -11.63 -7.60 -22.21
N PRO A 350 -10.93 -8.40 -21.38
CA PRO A 350 -10.72 -9.81 -21.68
C PRO A 350 -12.01 -10.63 -21.62
N THR A 351 -12.94 -10.28 -20.73
CA THR A 351 -14.16 -11.06 -20.48
C THR A 351 -15.44 -10.26 -20.69
N ALA A 352 -16.56 -10.97 -20.87
CA ALA A 352 -17.89 -10.34 -20.90
C ALA A 352 -18.24 -9.66 -19.55
N TYR A 353 -17.70 -10.15 -18.44
CA TYR A 353 -17.81 -9.47 -17.14
C TYR A 353 -17.15 -8.08 -17.15
N ASP A 354 -15.99 -7.94 -17.80
CA ASP A 354 -15.31 -6.65 -17.92
C ASP A 354 -16.08 -5.66 -18.80
N LEU A 355 -16.81 -6.16 -19.80
CA LEU A 355 -17.70 -5.34 -20.64
C LEU A 355 -18.82 -4.68 -19.80
N GLU A 356 -19.45 -5.42 -18.89
CA GLU A 356 -20.50 -4.86 -18.03
C GLU A 356 -19.93 -3.85 -17.03
N ILE A 357 -18.73 -4.10 -16.48
CA ILE A 357 -18.07 -3.13 -15.59
C ILE A 357 -17.73 -1.84 -16.36
N ALA A 358 -17.20 -1.98 -17.58
CA ALA A 358 -16.78 -0.87 -18.42
C ALA A 358 -17.96 -0.04 -18.96
N ARG A 359 -19.18 -0.58 -18.90
CA ARG A 359 -20.39 0.08 -19.38
C ARG A 359 -20.74 1.31 -18.53
N SER A 360 -21.11 2.38 -19.20
CA SER A 360 -21.71 3.56 -18.57
C SER A 360 -23.16 3.71 -19.01
N GLY A 361 -24.00 4.35 -18.20
CA GLY A 361 -25.38 4.65 -18.59
C GLY A 361 -25.49 5.71 -19.70
N LYS A 362 -24.39 6.39 -20.05
CA LYS A 362 -24.36 7.52 -21.00
C LYS A 362 -23.80 7.15 -22.37
N GLU A 363 -22.99 6.10 -22.46
CA GLU A 363 -22.28 5.68 -23.67
C GLU A 363 -22.64 4.25 -24.07
N GLN A 364 -22.83 4.02 -25.36
CA GLN A 364 -22.90 2.69 -25.95
C GLN A 364 -21.49 2.14 -26.19
N LEU A 365 -21.12 1.09 -25.44
CA LEU A 365 -19.82 0.45 -25.56
C LEU A 365 -19.80 -0.47 -26.79
N HIS A 366 -19.04 -0.07 -27.82
CA HIS A 366 -18.84 -0.85 -29.04
C HIS A 366 -17.50 -1.58 -29.00
N VAL A 367 -17.50 -2.91 -29.20
CA VAL A 367 -16.31 -3.75 -29.07
C VAL A 367 -16.18 -4.75 -30.21
N VAL A 368 -14.95 -5.18 -30.51
CA VAL A 368 -14.63 -6.27 -31.43
C VAL A 368 -14.01 -7.43 -30.68
N ALA A 369 -14.49 -8.65 -30.91
CA ALA A 369 -13.89 -9.86 -30.35
C ALA A 369 -12.57 -10.22 -31.06
N THR A 370 -11.53 -10.51 -30.28
CA THR A 370 -10.21 -10.94 -30.79
C THR A 370 -9.95 -12.43 -30.58
N LYS A 371 -10.76 -13.10 -29.75
CA LYS A 371 -10.69 -14.54 -29.51
C LYS A 371 -12.05 -15.18 -29.78
N ALA A 372 -12.02 -16.35 -30.40
CA ALA A 372 -13.20 -17.17 -30.54
C ALA A 372 -13.54 -17.87 -29.23
N PHE A 373 -14.82 -18.01 -28.94
CA PHE A 373 -15.34 -18.75 -27.80
C PHE A 373 -16.58 -19.52 -28.21
N ASP A 374 -16.53 -20.84 -28.01
CA ASP A 374 -17.68 -21.72 -28.23
C ASP A 374 -18.48 -21.87 -26.93
N SER A 375 -19.73 -21.44 -26.97
CA SER A 375 -20.66 -21.62 -25.85
C SER A 375 -21.00 -23.11 -25.68
N PRO A 376 -20.95 -23.65 -24.44
CA PRO A 376 -21.43 -25.00 -24.15
C PRO A 376 -22.95 -25.12 -24.12
N HIS A 377 -23.67 -24.00 -24.22
CA HIS A 377 -25.12 -23.91 -24.13
C HIS A 377 -25.69 -23.36 -25.43
N GLU A 378 -26.65 -24.07 -26.03
CA GLU A 378 -27.28 -23.68 -27.30
C GLU A 378 -28.06 -22.35 -27.17
N GLU A 379 -28.49 -22.00 -25.96
CA GLU A 379 -29.20 -20.75 -25.67
C GLU A 379 -28.29 -19.52 -25.57
N LEU A 380 -26.97 -19.70 -25.52
CA LEU A 380 -25.99 -18.62 -25.42
C LEU A 380 -25.14 -18.54 -26.69
N PHE A 381 -24.75 -17.33 -27.06
CA PHE A 381 -24.07 -17.07 -28.32
C PHE A 381 -22.59 -17.48 -28.29
N SER A 382 -22.12 -18.09 -29.38
CA SER A 382 -20.70 -18.40 -29.61
C SER A 382 -20.05 -17.28 -30.41
N VAL A 383 -18.95 -16.73 -29.90
CA VAL A 383 -18.26 -15.57 -30.49
C VAL A 383 -17.15 -16.04 -31.40
N SER A 384 -17.05 -15.44 -32.59
CA SER A 384 -15.95 -15.62 -33.53
C SER A 384 -15.00 -14.42 -33.52
N VAL A 385 -13.76 -14.65 -33.97
CA VAL A 385 -12.77 -13.56 -34.11
C VAL A 385 -13.25 -12.57 -35.17
N GLY A 386 -13.34 -11.28 -34.81
CA GLY A 386 -13.78 -10.21 -35.68
C GLY A 386 -15.25 -9.80 -35.51
N ASP A 387 -16.02 -10.52 -34.70
CA ASP A 387 -17.41 -10.15 -34.40
C ASP A 387 -17.47 -8.81 -33.65
N GLN A 388 -18.44 -7.97 -34.02
CA GLN A 388 -18.64 -6.64 -33.44
C GLN A 388 -19.92 -6.61 -32.61
N PHE A 389 -19.85 -6.04 -31.41
CA PHE A 389 -20.95 -6.01 -30.45
C PHE A 389 -21.16 -4.62 -29.87
N ILE A 390 -22.42 -4.23 -29.70
CA ILE A 390 -22.83 -3.10 -28.84
C ILE A 390 -23.34 -3.68 -27.53
N VAL A 391 -22.69 -3.32 -26.42
CA VAL A 391 -23.01 -3.84 -25.10
C VAL A 391 -24.26 -3.16 -24.54
N GLN A 392 -25.26 -3.95 -24.17
CA GLN A 392 -26.49 -3.49 -23.52
C GLN A 392 -26.42 -3.78 -22.01
N GLN A 393 -27.48 -4.29 -21.38
CA GLN A 393 -27.54 -4.51 -19.93
C GLN A 393 -27.35 -5.99 -19.57
N CYS A 394 -26.76 -6.26 -18.41
CA CYS A 394 -26.78 -7.57 -17.79
C CYS A 394 -28.22 -8.03 -17.47
N GLN A 395 -28.53 -9.28 -17.80
CA GLN A 395 -29.82 -9.93 -17.58
C GLN A 395 -29.61 -11.34 -17.05
N THR A 396 -30.66 -11.94 -16.47
CA THR A 396 -30.64 -13.34 -16.05
C THR A 396 -31.33 -14.20 -17.10
N SER A 397 -30.68 -15.28 -17.54
CA SER A 397 -31.27 -16.25 -18.47
C SER A 397 -31.32 -17.66 -17.85
N GLU A 398 -32.36 -18.42 -18.19
CA GLU A 398 -32.48 -19.83 -17.81
C GLU A 398 -31.72 -20.68 -18.83
N VAL A 399 -30.67 -21.36 -18.38
CA VAL A 399 -29.85 -22.24 -19.21
C VAL A 399 -30.03 -23.68 -18.75
N VAL A 400 -30.09 -24.63 -19.69
CA VAL A 400 -30.16 -26.05 -19.38
C VAL A 400 -28.75 -26.60 -19.14
N TYR A 401 -28.45 -26.95 -17.90
CA TYR A 401 -27.19 -27.59 -17.49
C TYR A 401 -27.48 -28.99 -16.98
N GLU A 402 -26.95 -30.03 -17.64
CA GLU A 402 -27.15 -31.45 -17.25
C GLU A 402 -28.64 -31.84 -17.04
N GLY A 403 -29.55 -31.28 -17.84
CA GLY A 403 -30.99 -31.53 -17.76
C GLY A 403 -31.72 -30.80 -16.61
N ARG A 404 -31.03 -29.91 -15.86
CA ARG A 404 -31.63 -29.02 -14.86
C ARG A 404 -31.58 -27.58 -15.35
N LYS A 405 -32.68 -26.85 -15.19
CA LYS A 405 -32.75 -25.41 -15.46
C LYS A 405 -31.97 -24.66 -14.37
N LYS A 406 -30.97 -23.88 -14.77
CA LYS A 406 -30.19 -23.02 -13.87
C LYS A 406 -30.27 -21.59 -14.38
N VAL A 407 -30.54 -20.65 -13.47
CA VAL A 407 -30.49 -19.22 -13.77
C VAL A 407 -29.02 -18.79 -13.78
N VAL A 408 -28.58 -18.16 -14.86
CA VAL A 408 -27.21 -17.69 -15.07
C VAL A 408 -27.27 -16.22 -15.49
N ASP A 409 -26.34 -15.42 -14.98
CA ASP A 409 -26.16 -14.04 -15.42
C ASP A 409 -25.53 -14.01 -16.82
N VAL A 410 -26.13 -13.25 -17.72
CA VAL A 410 -25.74 -13.10 -19.12
C VAL A 410 -25.71 -11.63 -19.51
N LEU A 411 -24.81 -11.28 -20.42
CA LEU A 411 -24.71 -9.95 -20.98
C LEU A 411 -25.48 -9.88 -22.29
N ALA A 412 -26.54 -9.08 -22.34
CA ALA A 412 -27.22 -8.78 -23.60
C ALA A 412 -26.35 -7.85 -24.44
N CYS A 413 -26.13 -8.19 -25.70
CA CYS A 413 -25.41 -7.39 -26.68
C CYS A 413 -26.17 -7.37 -28.01
N GLU A 414 -25.93 -6.37 -28.84
CA GLU A 414 -26.36 -6.36 -30.24
C GLU A 414 -25.17 -6.66 -31.13
N GLN A 415 -25.20 -7.77 -31.87
CA GLN A 415 -24.19 -8.08 -32.87
C GLN A 415 -24.43 -7.25 -34.13
N ILE A 416 -23.37 -6.62 -34.65
CA ILE A 416 -23.41 -5.83 -35.89
C ILE A 416 -23.04 -6.74 -37.07
N LEU A 417 -24.02 -7.08 -37.91
CA LEU A 417 -23.84 -7.91 -39.11
C LEU A 417 -24.26 -7.13 -40.36
N ASN A 418 -23.31 -6.62 -41.15
CA ASN A 418 -23.57 -5.97 -42.45
C ASN A 418 -24.80 -5.00 -42.46
N ASN A 419 -24.91 -4.13 -41.44
CA ASN A 419 -26.01 -3.18 -41.17
C ASN A 419 -27.32 -3.74 -40.58
N ALA A 420 -27.35 -4.99 -40.15
CA ALA A 420 -28.39 -5.55 -39.28
C ALA A 420 -27.87 -5.67 -37.84
N TYR A 421 -28.78 -5.51 -36.87
CA TYR A 421 -28.53 -5.67 -35.45
C TYR A 421 -29.29 -6.90 -34.95
N GLU A 422 -28.58 -7.88 -34.42
CA GLU A 422 -29.16 -9.08 -33.82
C GLU A 422 -28.89 -9.10 -32.32
N GLU A 423 -29.93 -9.28 -31.51
CA GLU A 423 -29.77 -9.42 -30.06
C GLU A 423 -29.15 -10.79 -29.72
N VAL A 424 -28.02 -10.76 -29.02
CA VAL A 424 -27.25 -11.93 -28.60
C VAL A 424 -27.00 -11.90 -27.10
N LEU A 425 -26.95 -13.08 -26.50
CA LEU A 425 -26.69 -13.26 -25.06
C LEU A 425 -25.31 -13.88 -24.87
N LEU A 426 -24.39 -13.13 -24.27
CA LEU A 426 -23.04 -13.58 -23.96
C LEU A 426 -22.96 -14.08 -22.51
N PRO A 427 -22.36 -15.24 -22.24
CA PRO A 427 -22.12 -15.69 -20.87
C PRO A 427 -21.14 -14.75 -20.15
N MET A 428 -21.41 -14.36 -18.89
CA MET A 428 -20.52 -13.45 -18.14
C MET A 428 -19.09 -13.99 -17.93
N TYR A 429 -18.92 -15.31 -17.94
CA TYR A 429 -17.62 -15.99 -17.81
C TYR A 429 -16.89 -16.17 -19.16
N MET A 430 -17.45 -15.69 -20.27
CA MET A 430 -16.86 -15.82 -21.61
C MET A 430 -15.58 -14.99 -21.73
N GLU A 431 -14.53 -15.59 -22.27
CA GLU A 431 -13.26 -14.93 -22.61
C GLU A 431 -13.15 -14.70 -24.12
N GLY A 432 -13.76 -13.62 -24.61
CA GLY A 432 -13.72 -13.24 -26.03
C GLY A 432 -12.56 -12.32 -26.41
N GLY A 433 -11.82 -11.77 -25.43
CA GLY A 433 -10.78 -10.78 -25.68
C GLY A 433 -11.31 -9.60 -26.50
N PHE A 434 -12.08 -8.71 -25.88
CA PHE A 434 -12.76 -7.63 -26.57
C PHE A 434 -11.90 -6.38 -26.65
N VAL A 435 -11.85 -5.73 -27.81
CA VAL A 435 -11.19 -4.43 -28.00
C VAL A 435 -12.23 -3.37 -28.30
N GLU A 436 -12.22 -2.29 -27.53
CA GLU A 436 -13.14 -1.17 -27.72
C GLU A 436 -12.88 -0.41 -29.02
N VAL A 437 -13.93 -0.12 -29.78
CA VAL A 437 -13.88 0.69 -31.00
C VAL A 437 -14.28 2.11 -30.68
N ILE A 438 -13.32 3.01 -30.79
CA ILE A 438 -13.55 4.43 -30.51
C ILE A 438 -13.89 5.16 -31.80
N HIS A 439 -15.14 5.59 -31.90
CA HIS A 439 -15.60 6.46 -32.97
C HIS A 439 -15.34 7.93 -32.69
N ASP A 440 -15.14 8.27 -31.42
CA ASP A 440 -14.96 9.64 -30.99
C ASP A 440 -13.54 10.17 -31.29
N LYS A 441 -13.49 11.36 -31.87
CA LYS A 441 -12.26 12.08 -32.25
C LYS A 441 -12.10 13.38 -31.46
N ARG A 442 -13.00 13.65 -30.52
CA ARG A 442 -12.98 14.86 -29.68
C ARG A 442 -11.74 14.88 -28.79
N GLN A 443 -11.42 16.08 -28.33
CA GLN A 443 -10.37 16.34 -27.36
C GLN A 443 -11.03 16.88 -26.12
N TYR A 444 -10.74 16.28 -24.98
CA TYR A 444 -11.39 16.60 -23.72
C TYR A 444 -10.43 17.23 -22.72
N GLN A 445 -10.96 18.05 -21.84
CA GLN A 445 -10.28 18.39 -20.59
C GLN A 445 -10.44 17.24 -19.57
N LEU A 446 -9.56 17.17 -18.57
CA LEU A 446 -9.57 16.09 -17.57
C LEU A 446 -10.92 15.95 -16.84
N LEU A 447 -11.46 17.07 -16.37
CA LEU A 447 -12.74 17.06 -15.65
C LEU A 447 -13.94 16.73 -16.55
N GLU A 448 -13.84 17.03 -17.84
CA GLU A 448 -14.89 16.74 -18.82
C GLU A 448 -14.91 15.24 -19.12
N ILE A 449 -13.73 14.66 -19.43
CA ILE A 449 -13.62 13.24 -19.78
C ILE A 449 -14.01 12.32 -18.61
N CYS A 450 -13.64 12.66 -17.37
CA CYS A 450 -14.03 11.88 -16.20
C CYS A 450 -15.53 11.98 -15.86
N LYS A 451 -16.24 13.02 -16.33
CA LYS A 451 -17.70 13.16 -16.15
C LYS A 451 -18.51 12.44 -17.25
N GLU A 452 -17.94 12.36 -18.45
CA GLU A 452 -18.54 11.69 -19.60
C GLU A 452 -18.37 10.17 -19.52
N PHE A 453 -17.17 9.70 -19.14
CA PHE A 453 -16.80 8.29 -19.21
C PHE A 453 -16.57 7.68 -17.82
N ARG A 454 -16.96 6.41 -17.68
CA ARG A 454 -16.78 5.66 -16.44
C ARG A 454 -15.35 5.16 -16.33
N LEU A 455 -14.68 5.53 -15.24
CA LEU A 455 -13.36 5.00 -14.86
C LEU A 455 -13.44 3.49 -14.54
N PRO A 456 -12.43 2.67 -14.90
CA PRO A 456 -11.18 3.03 -15.57
C PRO A 456 -11.30 3.10 -17.11
N PHE A 457 -10.53 4.00 -17.75
CA PHE A 457 -10.43 4.05 -19.22
C PHE A 457 -9.11 4.58 -19.78
N ASN A 458 -8.83 4.23 -21.04
CA ASN A 458 -7.56 4.55 -21.70
C ASN A 458 -7.64 5.87 -22.47
N VAL A 459 -6.58 6.66 -22.36
CA VAL A 459 -6.41 7.98 -22.99
C VAL A 459 -4.99 8.17 -23.49
N LYS A 460 -4.79 9.22 -24.29
CA LYS A 460 -3.49 9.77 -24.64
C LYS A 460 -3.55 11.29 -24.56
N VAL A 461 -2.49 11.91 -24.07
CA VAL A 461 -2.32 13.36 -24.16
C VAL A 461 -2.13 13.76 -25.62
N SER A 462 -3.07 14.55 -26.13
CA SER A 462 -3.08 15.04 -27.51
C SER A 462 -2.51 16.44 -27.64
N VAL A 463 -2.70 17.27 -26.62
CA VAL A 463 -2.14 18.61 -26.50
C VAL A 463 -1.55 18.71 -25.11
N ARG A 464 -0.24 18.99 -25.05
CA ARG A 464 0.48 19.21 -23.78
C ARG A 464 -0.04 20.45 -23.06
N ASP A 465 0.08 20.45 -21.74
CA ASP A 465 -0.17 21.62 -20.93
C ASP A 465 0.99 22.62 -21.07
N LEU A 466 0.72 23.78 -21.66
CA LEU A 466 1.72 24.85 -21.82
C LEU A 466 1.94 25.67 -20.55
N SER A 467 1.11 25.50 -19.52
CA SER A 467 1.28 26.17 -18.23
C SER A 467 2.31 25.48 -17.33
N ILE A 468 2.73 24.27 -17.68
CA ILE A 468 3.77 23.49 -17.00
C ILE A 468 5.03 23.53 -17.86
N GLY A 469 6.19 23.74 -17.24
CA GLY A 469 7.47 23.83 -17.96
C GLY A 469 7.80 22.54 -18.72
N GLU A 470 7.77 21.41 -18.01
CA GLU A 470 7.97 20.07 -18.56
C GLU A 470 6.73 19.20 -18.27
N ASP A 471 5.91 18.99 -19.30
CA ASP A 471 4.72 18.13 -19.20
C ASP A 471 5.10 16.65 -19.38
N ILE A 472 5.33 15.98 -18.26
CA ILE A 472 5.71 14.56 -18.21
C ILE A 472 4.67 13.65 -18.89
N LEU A 473 3.38 14.00 -18.86
CA LEU A 473 2.31 13.19 -19.45
C LEU A 473 2.30 13.25 -20.98
N ALA A 474 2.81 14.34 -21.55
CA ALA A 474 2.88 14.50 -23.01
C ALA A 474 3.84 13.52 -23.68
N ALA A 475 4.86 13.04 -22.94
CA ALA A 475 5.80 12.03 -23.42
C ALA A 475 5.23 10.59 -23.34
N VAL A 476 4.17 10.37 -22.56
CA VAL A 476 3.61 9.04 -22.31
C VAL A 476 2.77 8.57 -23.51
N PRO A 477 3.01 7.36 -24.06
CA PRO A 477 2.34 6.87 -25.26
C PRO A 477 0.83 6.59 -25.06
N GLY A 478 0.45 6.20 -23.86
CA GLY A 478 -0.92 5.91 -23.44
C GLY A 478 -1.02 5.85 -21.92
N LEU A 479 -2.11 6.39 -21.38
CA LEU A 479 -2.42 6.44 -19.95
C LEU A 479 -3.76 5.74 -19.72
N GLN A 480 -3.84 4.96 -18.66
CA GLN A 480 -5.10 4.45 -18.13
C GLN A 480 -5.48 5.36 -16.96
N LEU A 481 -6.59 6.10 -17.09
CA LEU A 481 -7.19 6.81 -15.96
C LEU A 481 -7.97 5.79 -15.14
N GLU A 482 -7.65 5.66 -13.86
CA GLU A 482 -8.10 4.51 -13.06
C GLU A 482 -9.20 4.87 -12.08
N GLU A 483 -8.96 5.89 -11.26
CA GLU A 483 -9.89 6.31 -10.21
C GLU A 483 -9.63 7.78 -9.81
N GLU A 484 -10.57 8.38 -9.11
CA GLU A 484 -10.48 9.73 -8.56
C GLU A 484 -10.24 9.64 -7.06
N ILE A 485 -9.14 10.21 -6.57
CA ILE A 485 -8.66 10.04 -5.20
C ILE A 485 -8.55 11.40 -4.53
N THR A 486 -9.02 11.48 -3.29
CA THR A 486 -8.91 12.69 -2.47
C THR A 486 -7.68 12.61 -1.57
N ASP A 487 -6.79 13.59 -1.68
CA ASP A 487 -5.57 13.67 -0.87
C ASP A 487 -5.49 15.04 -0.16
N SER A 488 -4.68 15.11 0.91
CA SER A 488 -4.56 16.27 1.79
C SER A 488 -3.31 17.07 1.47
N TYR A 489 -3.48 18.39 1.28
CA TYR A 489 -2.42 19.29 0.82
C TYR A 489 -2.28 20.54 1.70
N LEU A 490 -1.05 21.04 1.75
CA LEU A 490 -0.70 22.34 2.29
C LEU A 490 -0.27 23.27 1.15
N LEU A 491 -0.83 24.48 1.13
CA LEU A 491 -0.40 25.52 0.19
C LEU A 491 0.75 26.32 0.79
N ILE A 492 1.94 26.21 0.18
CA ILE A 492 3.18 26.74 0.73
C ILE A 492 3.85 27.69 -0.28
N SER A 493 4.39 28.81 0.20
CA SER A 493 5.22 29.70 -0.60
C SER A 493 6.53 30.01 0.12
N THR A 494 7.52 30.54 -0.60
CA THR A 494 8.75 31.03 0.04
C THR A 494 8.56 32.46 0.53
N VAL A 495 9.19 32.83 1.66
CA VAL A 495 9.13 34.22 2.15
C VAL A 495 9.68 35.23 1.12
N SER A 496 10.68 34.81 0.33
CA SER A 496 11.30 35.61 -0.73
C SER A 496 10.36 35.89 -1.91
N ASN A 497 9.40 35.01 -2.16
CA ASN A 497 8.45 35.11 -3.27
C ASN A 497 7.08 34.53 -2.83
N PRO A 498 6.27 35.33 -2.11
CA PRO A 498 4.97 34.87 -1.59
C PRO A 498 3.93 34.70 -2.69
N THR A 499 4.19 35.26 -3.88
CA THR A 499 3.34 35.11 -5.07
C THR A 499 3.52 33.77 -5.80
N ASP A 500 4.54 32.97 -5.47
CA ASP A 500 4.74 31.65 -6.08
C ASP A 500 4.41 30.56 -5.05
N SER A 501 3.18 30.02 -5.13
CA SER A 501 2.64 29.05 -4.17
C SER A 501 2.60 27.64 -4.76
N TRP A 502 2.98 26.66 -3.94
CA TRP A 502 3.17 25.25 -4.26
C TRP A 502 2.26 24.39 -3.39
N GLU A 503 1.75 23.30 -3.96
CA GLU A 503 1.00 22.30 -3.20
C GLU A 503 1.96 21.24 -2.68
N ILE A 504 1.92 20.95 -1.38
CA ILE A 504 2.71 19.88 -0.77
C ILE A 504 1.77 18.82 -0.19
N PRO A 505 1.90 17.54 -0.60
CA PRO A 505 1.09 16.47 -0.03
C PRO A 505 1.54 16.15 1.39
N VAL A 506 0.57 15.99 2.30
CA VAL A 506 0.83 15.82 3.73
C VAL A 506 1.39 14.44 4.06
N TYR A 507 0.76 13.38 3.55
CA TYR A 507 1.06 11.99 3.93
C TYR A 507 2.11 11.31 3.06
N ARG A 508 2.55 11.96 1.98
CA ARG A 508 3.50 11.40 1.01
C ARG A 508 4.87 12.04 1.04
N LEU A 509 4.98 13.24 1.62
CA LEU A 509 6.25 13.96 1.72
C LEU A 509 6.74 13.96 3.18
N ASN A 510 7.91 13.36 3.41
CA ASN A 510 8.56 13.44 4.72
C ASN A 510 9.27 14.79 4.84
N MET A 511 8.71 15.70 5.62
CA MET A 511 9.25 17.04 5.84
C MET A 511 8.93 17.49 7.26
N SER A 512 9.92 18.07 7.94
CA SER A 512 9.80 18.59 9.30
C SER A 512 10.04 20.09 9.32
N ILE A 513 9.16 20.82 10.00
CA ILE A 513 9.19 22.29 10.03
C ILE A 513 9.09 22.84 11.45
N HIS A 514 9.55 24.06 11.65
CA HIS A 514 9.45 24.78 12.91
C HIS A 514 8.67 26.08 12.72
N LEU A 515 7.62 26.30 13.51
CA LEU A 515 6.81 27.51 13.42
C LEU A 515 7.55 28.72 14.00
N LEU A 516 7.64 29.78 13.20
CA LEU A 516 8.20 31.06 13.60
C LEU A 516 7.07 31.97 14.07
N SER A 517 7.19 32.56 15.26
CA SER A 517 6.25 33.57 15.80
C SER A 517 6.41 34.93 15.09
N LYS A 518 6.34 34.95 13.76
CA LYS A 518 6.41 36.15 12.91
C LYS A 518 5.01 36.49 12.38
N PRO A 519 4.59 37.76 12.41
CA PRO A 519 3.33 38.17 11.82
C PRO A 519 3.39 38.05 10.29
N VAL A 520 2.41 37.36 9.69
CA VAL A 520 2.25 37.29 8.24
C VAL A 520 1.55 38.57 7.76
N LYS A 521 2.13 39.23 6.75
CA LYS A 521 1.41 40.29 6.02
C LYS A 521 0.41 39.59 5.09
N GLU A 522 -0.86 39.96 5.15
CA GLU A 522 -1.88 39.45 4.22
C GLU A 522 -1.41 39.63 2.78
N THR A 523 -1.05 38.52 2.14
CA THR A 523 -0.72 38.47 0.73
C THR A 523 -1.91 37.92 -0.04
N ALA A 524 -2.34 38.66 -1.06
CA ALA A 524 -3.38 38.22 -1.99
C ALA A 524 -3.02 36.85 -2.57
N SER A 525 -4.01 35.97 -2.66
CA SER A 525 -3.82 34.61 -3.20
C SER A 525 -3.36 34.69 -4.65
N SER A 526 -2.20 34.11 -4.91
CA SER A 526 -1.63 33.98 -6.24
C SER A 526 -2.05 32.65 -6.88
N PRO A 527 -1.90 32.46 -8.21
CA PRO A 527 -2.23 31.19 -8.84
C PRO A 527 -1.36 30.06 -8.27
N THR A 528 -2.03 29.03 -7.76
CA THR A 528 -1.39 27.80 -7.26
C THR A 528 -0.71 27.05 -8.40
N ARG A 529 0.57 26.71 -8.24
CA ARG A 529 1.24 25.73 -9.09
C ARG A 529 0.84 24.32 -8.66
N THR A 530 -0.24 23.85 -9.25
CA THR A 530 -0.62 22.43 -9.26
C THR A 530 0.17 21.71 -10.35
N ILE A 531 0.91 20.67 -10.00
CA ILE A 531 1.77 19.93 -10.94
C ILE A 531 1.32 18.48 -10.98
N VAL A 532 1.51 17.82 -12.12
CA VAL A 532 1.35 16.37 -12.23
C VAL A 532 2.48 15.70 -11.45
N GLU A 533 2.13 14.82 -10.52
CA GLU A 533 3.10 14.10 -9.70
C GLU A 533 3.29 12.68 -10.22
N GLU A 534 4.54 12.26 -10.39
CA GLU A 534 4.89 10.85 -10.56
C GLU A 534 5.09 10.22 -9.19
N ILE A 535 4.40 9.10 -8.93
CA ILE A 535 4.42 8.39 -7.64
C ILE A 535 5.07 7.02 -7.79
N SER A 536 5.69 6.56 -6.71
CA SER A 536 6.27 5.21 -6.66
C SER A 536 5.17 4.15 -6.58
N GLU A 537 5.55 2.89 -6.82
CA GLU A 537 4.63 1.76 -6.72
C GLU A 537 4.10 1.58 -5.28
N GLU A 538 4.93 1.81 -4.27
CA GLU A 538 4.50 1.75 -2.87
C GLU A 538 3.46 2.84 -2.55
N GLN A 539 3.68 4.06 -3.06
CA GLN A 539 2.74 5.16 -2.90
C GLN A 539 1.42 4.88 -3.61
N TYR A 540 1.46 4.30 -4.81
CA TYR A 540 0.27 3.88 -5.54
C TYR A 540 -0.60 2.90 -4.73
N TYR A 541 0.00 1.88 -4.12
CA TYR A 541 -0.75 0.94 -3.29
C TYR A 541 -1.19 1.54 -1.95
N MET A 542 -0.41 2.45 -1.36
CA MET A 542 -0.81 3.17 -0.14
C MET A 542 -2.10 3.96 -0.34
N VAL A 543 -2.20 4.69 -1.45
CA VAL A 543 -3.37 5.53 -1.73
C VAL A 543 -4.62 4.65 -1.97
N ARG A 544 -4.46 3.47 -2.57
CA ARG A 544 -5.56 2.49 -2.79
C ARG A 544 -6.05 1.76 -1.56
N ARG A 545 -5.22 1.68 -0.53
CA ARG A 545 -5.47 0.85 0.66
C ARG A 545 -6.72 1.27 1.43
N TYR A 546 -7.15 2.51 1.27
CA TYR A 546 -8.23 3.11 2.05
C TYR A 546 -9.58 3.16 1.34
N GLU A 547 -9.65 2.91 0.02
CA GLU A 547 -10.87 3.17 -0.76
C GLU A 547 -11.51 1.95 -1.43
N ASN A 548 -10.81 0.83 -1.62
CA ASN A 548 -11.35 -0.28 -2.42
C ASN A 548 -11.73 -1.53 -1.60
N GLN A 549 -12.91 -1.50 -0.99
CA GLN A 549 -13.72 -2.70 -0.78
C GLN A 549 -14.76 -2.80 -1.90
N SER A 550 -14.96 -4.00 -2.45
CA SER A 550 -16.03 -4.39 -3.39
C SER A 550 -15.78 -4.21 -4.89
N LEU A 551 -14.88 -5.03 -5.46
CA LEU A 551 -15.16 -5.62 -6.77
C LEU A 551 -15.15 -7.14 -6.61
N HIS A 552 -16.27 -7.79 -6.96
CA HIS A 552 -16.34 -9.24 -6.94
C HIS A 552 -15.49 -9.79 -8.09
N PRO A 553 -14.72 -10.87 -7.88
CA PRO A 553 -13.95 -11.47 -8.97
C PRO A 553 -14.90 -11.97 -10.07
N PRO A 554 -14.43 -12.03 -11.33
CA PRO A 554 -15.24 -12.53 -12.43
C PRO A 554 -15.75 -13.95 -12.13
N PRO A 555 -16.98 -14.29 -12.57
CA PRO A 555 -17.55 -15.61 -12.35
C PRO A 555 -16.67 -16.68 -13.02
N ARG A 556 -16.29 -17.72 -12.26
CA ARG A 556 -15.50 -18.82 -12.81
C ARG A 556 -16.31 -19.61 -13.83
N PRO A 557 -15.71 -20.01 -14.98
CA PRO A 557 -16.40 -20.84 -15.96
C PRO A 557 -16.84 -22.19 -15.35
N PRO A 558 -17.96 -22.77 -15.80
CA PRO A 558 -18.42 -24.08 -15.34
C PRO A 558 -17.36 -25.16 -15.61
N LYS A 559 -17.18 -26.09 -14.67
CA LYS A 559 -16.26 -27.23 -14.83
C LYS A 559 -16.72 -28.10 -15.99
N LYS A 560 -15.91 -28.22 -17.05
CA LYS A 560 -16.20 -29.13 -18.18
C LYS A 560 -16.39 -30.56 -17.65
N PRO A 561 -17.50 -31.26 -17.98
CA PRO A 561 -17.60 -32.68 -17.67
C PRO A 561 -16.53 -33.44 -18.44
N ALA A 562 -15.86 -34.38 -17.77
CA ALA A 562 -14.85 -35.23 -18.38
C ALA A 562 -15.49 -35.98 -19.56
N ALA A 563 -14.96 -35.78 -20.77
CA ALA A 563 -15.39 -36.52 -21.94
C ALA A 563 -15.27 -38.03 -21.65
N LEU A 564 -16.40 -38.73 -21.73
CA LEU A 564 -16.45 -40.19 -21.67
C LEU A 564 -15.63 -40.74 -22.84
N GLY A 565 -14.37 -41.10 -22.54
CA GLY A 565 -13.54 -41.89 -23.45
C GLY A 565 -14.20 -43.25 -23.75
N PRO A 566 -13.90 -43.86 -24.91
CA PRO A 566 -14.52 -45.11 -25.32
C PRO A 566 -14.20 -46.22 -24.31
N LYS A 567 -15.25 -46.91 -23.85
CA LYS A 567 -15.17 -48.07 -22.96
C LYS A 567 -14.31 -49.17 -23.58
N CYS A 568 -13.12 -49.43 -23.03
CA CYS A 568 -12.46 -50.72 -23.17
C CYS A 568 -12.95 -51.65 -22.05
N LEU A 569 -13.69 -52.69 -22.46
CA LEU A 569 -14.06 -53.84 -21.64
C LEU A 569 -12.80 -54.55 -21.17
N LEU A 570 -12.73 -54.96 -19.89
CA LEU A 570 -12.21 -56.27 -19.46
C LEU A 570 -12.42 -56.48 -17.93
N ALA A 571 -13.28 -57.46 -17.65
CA ALA A 571 -13.36 -58.41 -16.54
C ALA A 571 -13.38 -57.93 -15.06
N GLU A 572 -14.53 -58.17 -14.41
CA GLU A 572 -14.63 -58.39 -12.95
C GLU A 572 -14.02 -59.74 -12.53
N PRO A 573 -13.65 -59.84 -11.24
CA PRO A 573 -14.25 -60.91 -10.44
C PRO A 573 -14.74 -60.46 -9.04
N SER A 574 -16.04 -60.69 -8.83
CA SER A 574 -16.73 -61.27 -7.66
C SER A 574 -16.27 -60.95 -6.22
N GLN A 575 -17.22 -60.49 -5.39
CA GLN A 575 -17.78 -61.30 -4.29
C GLN A 575 -18.94 -60.60 -3.53
N SER A 576 -20.06 -61.34 -3.51
CA SER A 576 -21.06 -61.53 -2.44
C SER A 576 -21.64 -60.34 -1.65
N ALA A 577 -22.88 -60.00 -2.01
CA ALA A 577 -24.09 -60.00 -1.19
C ALA A 577 -23.99 -59.71 0.33
N SER A 578 -24.68 -58.65 0.77
CA SER A 578 -25.90 -58.83 1.58
C SER A 578 -26.74 -57.55 1.55
N ASP A 579 -27.88 -57.65 0.87
CA ASP A 579 -29.05 -56.80 1.07
C ASP A 579 -29.70 -57.13 2.41
N THR A 580 -30.22 -56.11 3.08
CA THR A 580 -31.60 -55.96 3.60
C THR A 580 -31.55 -54.95 4.76
N SER A 581 -32.47 -54.02 4.96
CA SER A 581 -33.65 -53.51 4.25
C SER A 581 -34.18 -52.37 5.15
N LEU A 582 -34.62 -51.24 4.58
CA LEU A 582 -36.02 -50.77 4.57
C LEU A 582 -36.71 -50.84 5.96
N LYS A 583 -37.36 -49.80 6.48
CA LYS A 583 -38.24 -48.87 5.76
C LYS A 583 -38.95 -47.96 6.79
N ASN A 584 -39.59 -46.94 6.23
CA ASN A 584 -40.81 -46.27 6.70
C ASN A 584 -40.68 -45.21 7.82
N LEU A 585 -41.36 -44.07 7.77
CA LEU A 585 -42.30 -43.54 6.79
C LEU A 585 -42.40 -42.01 6.96
N CYS A 586 -42.73 -41.41 5.82
CA CYS A 586 -43.01 -40.02 5.50
C CYS A 586 -44.08 -39.35 6.39
N ALA A 587 -43.95 -38.04 6.57
CA ALA A 587 -45.08 -37.13 6.37
C ALA A 587 -44.59 -35.70 6.10
N ASP A 588 -44.84 -35.25 4.88
CA ASP A 588 -44.86 -33.84 4.45
C ASP A 588 -45.75 -32.98 5.37
N ASN A 589 -45.36 -31.71 5.54
CA ASN A 589 -46.33 -30.62 5.41
C ASN A 589 -45.65 -29.27 5.11
N THR A 590 -45.99 -28.80 3.93
CA THR A 590 -45.85 -27.45 3.35
C THR A 590 -46.43 -26.33 4.21
N LYS A 591 -45.79 -25.15 4.13
CA LYS A 591 -46.30 -23.76 4.13
C LYS A 591 -45.63 -22.84 5.17
N LYS A 592 -44.87 -21.84 4.73
CA LYS A 592 -45.38 -20.46 4.49
C LYS A 592 -44.26 -19.48 4.13
N LEU A 593 -44.50 -18.76 3.05
CA LEU A 593 -43.94 -17.45 2.73
C LEU A 593 -44.61 -16.40 3.61
N SER A 594 -43.87 -15.44 4.17
CA SER A 594 -44.41 -14.10 4.47
C SER A 594 -43.31 -13.05 4.56
N SER A 595 -43.58 -11.97 3.84
CA SER A 595 -42.85 -10.73 3.62
C SER A 595 -42.88 -9.75 4.79
N ASN A 596 -41.93 -8.81 4.74
CA ASN A 596 -41.92 -7.43 5.25
C ASN A 596 -41.85 -7.20 6.76
N GLN A 597 -40.76 -6.55 7.19
CA GLN A 597 -40.82 -5.21 7.78
C GLN A 597 -39.44 -4.54 7.79
N ALA A 598 -39.36 -3.41 7.09
CA ALA A 598 -38.29 -2.43 7.21
C ALA A 598 -38.46 -1.66 8.52
N ALA A 599 -37.37 -1.46 9.24
CA ALA A 599 -37.26 -0.44 10.26
C ALA A 599 -35.82 0.12 10.26
N ALA A 600 -35.77 1.44 10.23
CA ALA A 600 -34.59 2.28 10.04
C ALA A 600 -33.56 2.14 11.17
N VAL A 601 -32.27 2.24 10.81
CA VAL A 601 -31.20 2.62 11.73
C VAL A 601 -30.43 3.77 11.07
N SER A 602 -30.36 4.87 11.81
CA SER A 602 -29.84 6.16 11.39
C SER A 602 -28.33 6.13 11.17
N GLU A 603 -27.92 6.71 10.03
CA GLU A 603 -26.56 7.14 9.73
C GLU A 603 -26.21 8.35 10.61
N LEU A 604 -25.13 8.25 11.39
CA LEU A 604 -24.46 9.40 11.99
C LEU A 604 -23.28 9.78 11.08
N GLN A 605 -23.57 10.60 10.07
CA GLN A 605 -22.54 11.33 9.33
C GLN A 605 -22.12 12.56 10.15
N VAL A 606 -20.84 12.62 10.50
CA VAL A 606 -20.20 13.84 11.02
C VAL A 606 -19.91 14.74 9.82
N THR A 607 -20.79 15.72 9.62
CA THR A 607 -20.65 16.82 8.66
C THR A 607 -19.55 17.78 9.08
N CYS A 608 -18.48 17.89 8.29
CA CYS A 608 -17.65 19.09 8.23
C CYS A 608 -18.26 20.05 7.21
N GLN A 609 -18.75 21.19 7.67
CA GLN A 609 -19.34 22.25 6.85
C GLN A 609 -18.26 22.93 6.01
N ASN A 610 -18.47 22.98 4.69
CA ASN A 610 -17.74 23.87 3.79
C ASN A 610 -18.55 25.16 3.61
N ASP A 611 -17.92 26.29 3.95
CA ASP A 611 -18.43 27.62 3.65
C ASP A 611 -18.29 27.90 2.14
N LEU A 612 -19.45 27.98 1.48
CA LEU A 612 -19.63 28.47 0.12
C LEU A 612 -19.68 30.00 0.17
N GLU A 613 -18.66 30.68 -0.36
CA GLU A 613 -18.78 32.11 -0.67
C GLU A 613 -18.97 32.38 -2.17
N HIS A 614 -19.85 33.35 -2.37
CA HIS A 614 -20.46 33.83 -3.59
C HIS A 614 -19.49 34.23 -4.71
N ARG A 615 -19.83 33.84 -5.94
CA ARG A 615 -19.23 34.37 -7.17
C ARG A 615 -20.16 35.45 -7.73
N GLU A 616 -19.78 36.72 -7.55
CA GLU A 616 -20.43 37.83 -8.25
C GLU A 616 -19.93 37.94 -9.70
N ASN A 617 -20.89 38.22 -10.59
CA ASN A 617 -20.71 38.42 -12.02
C ASN A 617 -20.05 39.77 -12.29
N ALA A 618 -19.08 39.80 -13.21
CA ALA A 618 -18.75 41.01 -13.96
C ALA A 618 -18.41 40.64 -15.41
N GLU A 619 -19.27 41.13 -16.32
CA GLU A 619 -19.15 41.06 -17.76
C GLU A 619 -18.16 42.13 -18.30
N ASN A 620 -17.70 41.88 -19.53
CA ASN A 620 -17.20 42.83 -20.53
C ASN A 620 -15.79 43.43 -20.34
N MET A 621 -14.86 43.04 -21.23
CA MET A 621 -14.50 43.86 -22.40
C MET A 621 -13.39 43.16 -23.20
N THR A 622 -13.75 42.83 -24.44
CA THR A 622 -12.89 42.60 -25.60
C THR A 622 -11.92 43.76 -25.83
N GLU A 623 -10.64 43.48 -26.05
CA GLU A 623 -9.89 44.16 -27.11
C GLU A 623 -8.67 43.35 -27.55
N ALA A 624 -8.55 43.22 -28.87
CA ALA A 624 -7.54 42.47 -29.58
C ALA A 624 -6.28 43.32 -29.79
N ALA A 625 -5.10 42.70 -29.70
CA ALA A 625 -3.91 43.22 -30.36
C ALA A 625 -3.10 42.04 -30.91
N THR A 626 -2.89 42.12 -32.22
CA THR A 626 -2.20 41.14 -33.08
C THR A 626 -0.74 41.56 -33.27
N LEU A 627 0.11 40.55 -33.47
CA LEU A 627 1.41 40.57 -34.15
C LEU A 627 2.53 41.48 -33.60
N GLU A 628 3.70 40.89 -33.34
CA GLU A 628 4.79 40.91 -34.34
C GLU A 628 5.86 39.85 -34.06
N LYS A 629 6.25 39.17 -35.13
CA LYS A 629 7.35 38.21 -35.22
C LYS A 629 8.65 39.00 -35.38
N THR A 630 9.68 38.64 -34.63
CA THR A 630 11.06 38.95 -35.03
C THR A 630 11.90 37.70 -34.97
N SER A 631 12.43 37.31 -36.12
CA SER A 631 13.32 36.19 -36.39
C SER A 631 14.78 36.63 -36.32
N VAL A 632 15.63 35.94 -35.57
CA VAL A 632 17.11 35.91 -35.76
C VAL A 632 17.59 34.53 -35.28
N ILE A 633 17.82 33.60 -36.22
CA ILE A 633 19.12 33.12 -36.74
C ILE A 633 19.96 32.38 -35.69
N LYS A 634 20.16 31.09 -36.01
CA LYS A 634 21.03 30.09 -35.38
C LYS A 634 22.49 30.50 -35.46
N ASP A 635 23.26 30.14 -34.44
CA ASP A 635 24.56 29.49 -34.67
C ASP A 635 24.90 28.58 -33.49
N ASP A 636 25.07 27.30 -33.82
CA ASP A 636 25.60 26.24 -32.97
C ASP A 636 27.11 26.45 -32.80
N THR A 637 27.62 26.36 -31.57
CA THR A 637 28.97 25.82 -31.38
C THR A 637 29.05 25.04 -30.08
N LEU A 638 29.32 23.76 -30.27
CA LEU A 638 29.28 22.63 -29.36
C LEU A 638 30.64 22.54 -28.65
N LEU A 639 30.67 22.65 -27.32
CA LEU A 639 31.83 22.33 -26.49
C LEU A 639 31.43 21.17 -25.56
N LYS A 640 31.91 19.97 -25.91
CA LYS A 640 31.81 18.76 -25.10
C LYS A 640 32.77 18.87 -23.92
N TYR A 641 32.24 18.72 -22.70
CA TYR A 641 33.01 18.26 -21.55
C TYR A 641 32.53 16.85 -21.24
N GLU A 642 33.46 15.89 -21.30
CA GLU A 642 33.28 14.52 -20.84
C GLU A 642 33.37 14.54 -19.31
N THR A 643 32.29 14.18 -18.65
CA THR A 643 32.28 13.84 -17.22
C THR A 643 31.95 12.35 -17.14
N GLU A 644 32.91 11.57 -16.67
CA GLU A 644 32.70 10.16 -16.30
C GLU A 644 31.80 10.14 -15.06
N GLU A 645 30.52 9.81 -15.25
CA GLU A 645 29.59 9.51 -14.15
C GLU A 645 29.66 8.00 -13.89
N GLU A 646 30.24 7.61 -12.75
CA GLU A 646 30.07 6.26 -12.20
C GLU A 646 28.59 6.08 -11.82
N GLU A 647 27.93 5.21 -12.59
CA GLU A 647 26.53 4.86 -12.46
C GLU A 647 26.35 3.98 -11.20
N HIS A 648 26.13 4.61 -10.03
CA HIS A 648 25.70 3.89 -8.83
C HIS A 648 24.26 3.39 -9.02
N LYS A 649 24.15 2.14 -9.45
CA LYS A 649 22.90 1.43 -9.62
C LYS A 649 22.35 0.99 -8.25
N TYR A 650 21.40 1.76 -7.72
CA TYR A 650 20.59 1.30 -6.60
C TYR A 650 19.47 0.42 -7.17
N ASP A 651 19.60 -0.90 -7.02
CA ASP A 651 18.58 -1.86 -7.46
C ASP A 651 17.46 -1.95 -6.42
N TYR A 652 16.25 -1.55 -6.83
CA TYR A 652 15.02 -1.61 -6.06
C TYR A 652 14.44 -3.04 -6.04
N VAL A 653 13.79 -3.43 -4.94
CA VAL A 653 13.10 -4.72 -4.80
C VAL A 653 11.72 -4.62 -5.46
N ASP A 654 11.41 -5.50 -6.42
CA ASP A 654 10.10 -5.55 -7.12
C ASP A 654 9.03 -6.20 -6.22
N GLU A 655 8.13 -5.36 -5.69
CA GLU A 655 7.02 -5.77 -4.83
C GLU A 655 6.06 -6.76 -5.51
N ASN A 656 5.93 -6.74 -6.84
CA ASN A 656 5.06 -7.66 -7.57
C ASN A 656 5.60 -9.10 -7.55
N LEU A 657 6.92 -9.28 -7.55
CA LEU A 657 7.56 -10.59 -7.45
C LEU A 657 7.27 -11.21 -6.07
N ILE A 658 7.33 -10.41 -5.01
CA ILE A 658 7.05 -10.82 -3.64
C ILE A 658 5.60 -11.31 -3.52
N GLU A 659 4.65 -10.55 -4.06
CA GLU A 659 3.23 -10.91 -3.98
C GLU A 659 2.90 -12.18 -4.79
N ASN A 660 3.58 -12.40 -5.91
CA ASN A 660 3.47 -13.63 -6.70
C ASN A 660 4.00 -14.86 -5.94
N ILE A 661 5.10 -14.71 -5.19
CA ILE A 661 5.65 -15.78 -4.34
C ILE A 661 4.67 -16.11 -3.20
N ARG A 662 4.07 -15.09 -2.57
CA ARG A 662 3.03 -15.27 -1.52
C ARG A 662 1.82 -16.04 -2.04
N LYS A 663 1.30 -15.69 -3.22
CA LYS A 663 0.16 -16.38 -3.85
C LYS A 663 0.46 -17.84 -4.15
N LYS A 664 1.62 -18.13 -4.76
CA LYS A 664 2.04 -19.52 -5.02
C LYS A 664 2.12 -20.35 -3.75
N PHE A 665 2.52 -19.76 -2.63
CA PHE A 665 2.60 -20.46 -1.35
C PHE A 665 1.24 -20.75 -0.72
N GLN A 666 0.32 -19.76 -0.71
CA GLN A 666 -1.04 -19.96 -0.21
C GLN A 666 -1.81 -21.02 -1.02
N GLU A 667 -1.49 -21.17 -2.31
CA GLU A 667 -2.01 -22.24 -3.16
C GLU A 667 -1.33 -23.60 -2.89
N GLY A 668 -0.06 -23.61 -2.48
CA GLY A 668 0.71 -24.81 -2.13
C GLY A 668 0.30 -25.48 -0.82
N THR A 669 -0.15 -24.73 0.19
CA THR A 669 -0.59 -25.28 1.48
C THR A 669 -1.86 -26.12 1.39
N LEU A 670 -2.64 -25.99 0.30
CA LEU A 670 -3.84 -26.80 0.06
C LEU A 670 -3.57 -28.15 -0.62
N HIS A 671 -2.34 -28.41 -1.11
CA HIS A 671 -2.07 -29.59 -1.94
C HIS A 671 -1.07 -30.62 -1.40
N ASP A 672 -0.47 -30.42 -0.22
CA ASP A 672 0.53 -31.39 0.28
C ASP A 672 -0.04 -32.40 1.28
N LYS A 673 -0.81 -33.35 0.75
CA LYS A 673 -1.00 -34.68 1.35
C LYS A 673 -0.97 -35.75 0.26
N THR A 674 0.21 -36.08 -0.27
CA THR A 674 0.52 -37.47 -0.67
C THR A 674 2.01 -37.65 -0.98
N TYR A 675 2.71 -38.36 -0.09
CA TYR A 675 4.05 -38.93 -0.36
C TYR A 675 4.00 -39.97 -1.49
N PRO A 676 5.03 -40.09 -2.36
CA PRO A 676 5.20 -41.25 -3.22
C PRO A 676 5.95 -42.39 -2.49
N PRO A 677 5.68 -43.68 -2.81
CA PRO A 677 6.28 -44.81 -2.12
C PRO A 677 7.69 -45.17 -2.63
N LYS A 678 8.51 -45.66 -1.70
CA LYS A 678 9.88 -46.17 -1.87
C LYS A 678 9.96 -47.33 -2.88
N LYS A 679 10.84 -47.20 -3.88
CA LYS A 679 11.29 -48.32 -4.74
C LYS A 679 12.18 -49.28 -3.93
N LYS A 680 11.75 -50.54 -3.82
CA LYS A 680 12.58 -51.67 -3.35
C LYS A 680 13.61 -52.03 -4.44
N ARG A 681 14.89 -52.13 -4.03
CA ARG A 681 15.94 -52.83 -4.77
C ARG A 681 15.66 -54.34 -4.74
N GLY A 682 15.78 -55.00 -5.89
CA GLY A 682 15.85 -56.44 -6.04
C GLY A 682 17.14 -56.81 -6.77
N GLU A 683 17.88 -57.71 -6.14
CA GLU A 683 19.22 -58.23 -6.47
C GLU A 683 19.25 -59.18 -7.68
N LYS A 684 20.47 -59.41 -8.21
CA LYS A 684 21.16 -60.71 -8.51
C LYS A 684 22.01 -60.64 -9.80
N PRO A 685 22.94 -61.58 -10.07
CA PRO A 685 23.61 -62.60 -9.24
C PRO A 685 25.16 -62.66 -9.41
N GLU A 686 25.75 -63.64 -8.71
CA GLU A 686 27.15 -64.17 -8.69
C GLU A 686 28.15 -63.55 -7.71
#